data_AF-A0A8H5E3Q0-F1
#
_entry.id   AF-A0A8H5E3Q0-F1
#
_cell.length_a   1.000
_cell.length_b   1.000
_cell.length_c   1.000
_cell.angle_alpha   90.00
_cell.angle_beta   90.00
_cell.angle_gamma   90.00
#
_symmetry.space_group_name_H-M   'P 1'
#
loop_
_entity.id
_entity.type
_entity.pdbx_description
1 polymer ?
#
loop_
_entity_poly.entity_id
_entity_poly.type
_entity_poly.pdbx_seq_one_letter_code
_entity_poly.pdbx_strand_id
1 'polypeptide(L)'
;MGYAADGQPEQTLYGNGVLATFQYDSATRLMIRKRLIHRNARKVVEDTQYSHDAMHPVIQSNDAVQPVSYFNNTVVDARCSYTHDTIGRLSSAQGCEDADSDRRGKSSVGIPSDSTCICRYTEEYYYDDADNITRVKHHAGPKVQMWVRSYAYEEESLVKEGESGNRLSYTSKSGQTEKCTYGDAASTGFTGSVISGDQEEGYTGDYVSGLVITYEESSPFGPSSFSLRRSKQEASRKYRFASYERDKETGLYYCNARYYAPWLGRWISPDPVGTKEGFNLYCYCGNDPVNYVDPTGPTGLFKAMRIAAVPMFKIATRMNEITKMSPVFEPYQRSWVSELSKPRLGSSPASLDDAEFLTEDQKLRKLEDYNAKLEQQVQRPLGRMSPELMKEIGTYDIKQYLTEFANTLSTVSKSKIAQSSLLTPPLATRTAIIYPRKAVNMDLFDTPTFTHRVEILMQNNRVPGLSVAVVQGDQVKSAGYGLASVKSQEPCTADTLFDIASSSKSLTAAAIALLVKDNNFPEVQYDSIVSELLPEDFVMSDELHTNTVTIDDLLGHHTGMPGHDPSYMGTHAAEPDDAQSITRNLRNLAVAAPPRTRYIYCNMMYTVLTHLIEAKSRQSFSEFLQKRIFDRLGMALSSLQPEAAKARGHDHRLAKGHIWDKKSASYRDFEAVKCPEGQGAGSVISSVNDFIKFLRALIDHNGPISEDVYQGLTRPRSERGANYRQRKSGIDRIFYTAGMDLYWQGGHAIFGHSGDITGFGSRFVFLPDLKFGAVVMGNSSGTNSVAAQLFREFIAEVINSDIDRQQLSASADRGVPMKPPEMRMHQNSVSQNHPTGMVKTKGRKEKDQKIDSTAVTEVNAVSQGTKALGAYTGDYWNPGYHNIRVETRDDELFIDATDRSMGFTARLKHKRDQSVYEAHVRDAFDTGDEVLMTEFIIEDGKVVRMGMDLEPLVGDLIWFDKVDSHR
;
A
#
# COMPACT_ATOMS: atom_id res chain seq x y z
N MET A 1 30.02 10.50 -1.27
CA MET A 1 28.96 10.18 -2.26
C MET A 1 28.16 11.45 -2.52
N GLY A 2 27.37 11.50 -3.59
CA GLY A 2 26.37 12.54 -3.84
C GLY A 2 24.97 11.92 -3.77
N TYR A 3 24.05 12.61 -3.11
CA TYR A 3 22.68 12.16 -2.86
C TYR A 3 21.69 13.23 -3.32
N ALA A 4 20.53 12.79 -3.83
CA ALA A 4 19.36 13.62 -4.06
C ALA A 4 18.69 14.01 -2.72
N ALA A 5 17.75 14.95 -2.77
CA ALA A 5 17.08 15.50 -1.57
C ALA A 5 16.19 14.49 -0.83
N ASP A 6 15.82 13.38 -1.48
CA ASP A 6 15.08 12.24 -0.91
C ASP A 6 16.01 11.11 -0.40
N GLY A 7 17.32 11.34 -0.38
CA GLY A 7 18.31 10.38 0.15
C GLY A 7 18.78 9.32 -0.85
N GLN A 8 18.31 9.31 -2.10
CA GLN A 8 18.83 8.37 -3.11
C GLN A 8 20.24 8.78 -3.60
N PRO A 9 21.22 7.86 -3.70
CA PRO A 9 22.57 8.18 -4.16
C PRO A 9 22.59 8.38 -5.67
N GLU A 10 22.96 9.59 -6.12
CA GLU A 10 23.17 9.90 -7.55
C GLU A 10 24.54 9.41 -8.04
N GLN A 11 25.56 9.49 -7.18
CA GLN A 11 26.94 9.17 -7.57
C GLN A 11 27.84 8.76 -6.40
N THR A 12 28.75 7.84 -6.68
CA THR A 12 29.70 7.27 -5.72
C THR A 12 31.09 7.22 -6.36
N LEU A 13 32.05 7.92 -5.75
CA LEU A 13 33.46 7.84 -6.08
C LEU A 13 34.13 6.88 -5.10
N TYR A 14 34.72 5.81 -5.62
CA TYR A 14 35.39 4.75 -4.84
C TYR A 14 36.88 5.09 -4.65
N GLY A 15 37.48 4.58 -3.58
CA GLY A 15 38.90 4.84 -3.25
C GLY A 15 39.90 4.30 -4.28
N ASN A 16 39.48 3.34 -5.11
CA ASN A 16 40.25 2.78 -6.23
C ASN A 16 40.23 3.66 -7.50
N GLY A 17 39.44 4.75 -7.53
CA GLY A 17 39.27 5.63 -8.69
C GLY A 17 38.14 5.24 -9.65
N VAL A 18 37.32 4.24 -9.32
CA VAL A 18 36.04 3.99 -9.99
C VAL A 18 35.01 5.05 -9.59
N LEU A 19 34.09 5.38 -10.50
CA LEU A 19 32.93 6.22 -10.26
C LEU A 19 31.67 5.45 -10.67
N ALA A 20 30.79 5.13 -9.71
CA ALA A 20 29.41 4.78 -9.99
C ALA A 20 28.57 6.05 -10.15
N THR A 21 27.61 5.98 -11.06
CA THR A 21 26.51 6.93 -11.20
C THR A 21 25.21 6.14 -11.34
N PHE A 22 24.17 6.59 -10.66
CA PHE A 22 22.86 5.97 -10.65
C PHE A 22 21.85 6.95 -11.26
N GLN A 23 20.86 6.43 -11.99
CA GLN A 23 19.75 7.22 -12.51
C GLN A 23 18.45 6.56 -12.10
N TYR A 24 17.48 7.37 -11.69
CA TYR A 24 16.18 6.94 -11.19
C TYR A 24 15.07 7.58 -12.02
N ASP A 25 13.95 6.87 -12.15
CA ASP A 25 12.73 7.46 -12.70
C ASP A 25 12.22 8.61 -11.80
N SER A 26 11.52 9.55 -12.43
CA SER A 26 11.04 10.77 -11.80
C SER A 26 9.73 10.61 -11.02
N ALA A 27 8.91 9.59 -11.32
CA ALA A 27 7.62 9.36 -10.68
C ALA A 27 7.66 8.20 -9.67
N THR A 28 8.18 7.06 -10.09
CA THR A 28 8.29 5.82 -9.29
C THR A 28 9.53 5.77 -8.40
N ARG A 29 10.54 6.63 -8.67
CA ARG A 29 11.88 6.64 -8.03
C ARG A 29 12.65 5.32 -8.13
N LEU A 30 12.26 4.42 -9.04
CA LEU A 30 12.98 3.17 -9.33
C LEU A 30 14.28 3.44 -10.10
N MET A 31 15.33 2.65 -9.85
CA MET A 31 16.64 2.82 -10.50
C MET A 31 16.63 2.32 -11.95
N ILE A 32 16.53 3.24 -12.90
CA ILE A 32 16.58 2.96 -14.35
C ILE A 32 18.01 2.79 -14.91
N ARG A 33 19.07 3.08 -14.15
CA ARG A 33 20.47 2.86 -14.59
C ARG A 33 21.49 2.81 -13.45
N LYS A 34 22.50 1.94 -13.58
CA LYS A 34 23.83 2.06 -12.94
C LYS A 34 24.89 2.15 -14.05
N ARG A 35 25.87 3.04 -13.89
CA ARG A 35 27.04 3.14 -14.77
C ARG A 35 28.31 3.28 -13.93
N LEU A 36 29.31 2.44 -14.21
CA LEU A 36 30.63 2.41 -13.56
C LEU A 36 31.73 2.86 -14.53
N ILE A 37 32.57 3.81 -14.12
CA ILE A 37 33.69 4.34 -14.91
C ILE A 37 34.98 4.30 -14.10
N HIS A 38 35.99 3.54 -14.56
CA HIS A 38 37.32 3.55 -13.96
C HIS A 38 38.08 4.81 -14.42
N ARG A 39 38.00 5.90 -13.62
CA ARG A 39 38.46 7.25 -14.02
C ARG A 39 39.91 7.27 -14.49
N ASN A 40 40.79 6.54 -13.79
CA ASN A 40 42.22 6.47 -14.09
C ASN A 40 42.54 5.82 -15.46
N ALA A 41 41.64 5.00 -16.00
CA ALA A 41 41.75 4.40 -17.33
C ALA A 41 40.81 5.03 -18.37
N ARG A 42 39.95 5.99 -17.97
CA ARG A 42 38.85 6.57 -18.75
C ARG A 42 37.94 5.53 -19.42
N LYS A 43 37.87 4.31 -18.86
CA LYS A 43 37.09 3.18 -19.38
C LYS A 43 35.79 3.04 -18.61
N VAL A 44 34.66 2.96 -19.33
CA VAL A 44 33.38 2.49 -18.77
C VAL A 44 33.48 0.97 -18.58
N VAL A 45 33.11 0.47 -17.41
CA VAL A 45 33.26 -0.95 -17.04
C VAL A 45 31.93 -1.66 -16.77
N GLU A 46 30.87 -0.90 -16.49
CA GLU A 46 29.47 -1.36 -16.49
C GLU A 46 28.59 -0.17 -16.96
N ASP A 47 27.55 -0.40 -17.73
CA ASP A 47 26.54 0.61 -18.11
C ASP A 47 25.14 -0.02 -18.17
N THR A 48 24.76 -0.69 -17.08
CA THR A 48 23.48 -1.39 -16.91
C THR A 48 22.30 -0.41 -16.86
N GLN A 49 21.46 -0.49 -17.88
CA GLN A 49 20.14 0.15 -17.90
C GLN A 49 19.08 -0.85 -17.46
N TYR A 50 18.03 -0.35 -16.80
CA TYR A 50 16.88 -1.12 -16.33
C TYR A 50 15.58 -0.51 -16.85
N SER A 51 14.57 -1.34 -17.05
CA SER A 51 13.20 -0.91 -17.29
C SER A 51 12.26 -1.67 -16.37
N HIS A 52 11.24 -0.99 -15.87
CA HIS A 52 10.30 -1.53 -14.89
C HIS A 52 8.87 -1.53 -15.43
N ASP A 53 8.07 -2.49 -14.98
CA ASP A 53 6.61 -2.48 -15.13
C ASP A 53 5.93 -1.69 -13.98
N ALA A 54 4.65 -1.36 -14.13
CA ALA A 54 3.83 -0.71 -13.11
C ALA A 54 3.79 -1.45 -11.76
N MET A 55 3.87 -2.79 -11.71
CA MET A 55 4.04 -3.56 -10.46
C MET A 55 5.46 -3.44 -9.84
N HIS A 56 6.28 -2.55 -10.39
CA HIS A 56 7.68 -2.25 -10.08
C HIS A 56 8.76 -3.31 -10.41
N PRO A 57 8.52 -4.52 -11.00
CA PRO A 57 9.62 -5.46 -11.29
C PRO A 57 10.49 -4.98 -12.45
N VAL A 58 11.77 -5.35 -12.44
CA VAL A 58 12.67 -5.18 -13.59
C VAL A 58 12.22 -6.10 -14.73
N ILE A 59 11.63 -5.53 -15.78
CA ILE A 59 11.20 -6.26 -17.00
C ILE A 59 12.29 -6.31 -18.08
N GLN A 60 13.30 -5.44 -18.00
CA GLN A 60 14.47 -5.49 -18.87
C GLN A 60 15.71 -4.99 -18.13
N SER A 61 16.86 -5.62 -18.38
CA SER A 61 18.19 -5.11 -18.03
C SER A 61 19.13 -5.18 -19.25
N ASN A 62 20.10 -4.27 -19.34
CA ASN A 62 21.03 -4.22 -20.47
C ASN A 62 22.34 -3.52 -20.08
N ASP A 63 23.46 -4.25 -20.04
CA ASP A 63 24.78 -3.67 -19.86
C ASP A 63 25.37 -3.22 -21.21
N ALA A 64 25.35 -1.91 -21.46
CA ALA A 64 25.82 -1.33 -22.71
C ALA A 64 27.36 -1.32 -22.88
N VAL A 65 28.13 -1.86 -21.92
CA VAL A 65 29.59 -2.07 -22.07
C VAL A 65 29.91 -3.39 -22.78
N GLN A 66 29.00 -4.37 -22.76
CA GLN A 66 29.27 -5.69 -23.34
C GLN A 66 29.18 -5.67 -24.88
N PRO A 67 30.18 -6.24 -25.59
CA PRO A 67 30.22 -6.17 -27.05
C PRO A 67 29.16 -7.06 -27.69
N VAL A 68 28.48 -6.52 -28.70
CA VAL A 68 27.58 -7.30 -29.56
C VAL A 68 28.37 -8.40 -30.25
N SER A 69 28.00 -9.64 -29.96
CA SER A 69 28.68 -10.85 -30.42
C SER A 69 27.96 -11.48 -31.62
N TYR A 70 28.75 -12.03 -32.54
CA TYR A 70 28.26 -12.63 -33.79
C TYR A 70 28.61 -14.12 -33.79
N PHE A 71 27.62 -14.97 -33.55
CA PHE A 71 27.81 -16.42 -33.49
C PHE A 71 26.71 -17.15 -34.25
N ASN A 72 27.09 -18.13 -35.08
CA ASN A 72 26.16 -19.01 -35.80
C ASN A 72 25.02 -18.24 -36.52
N ASN A 73 25.41 -17.23 -37.33
CA ASN A 73 24.53 -16.27 -38.03
C ASN A 73 23.53 -15.49 -37.13
N THR A 74 23.75 -15.48 -35.82
CA THR A 74 22.91 -14.76 -34.84
C THR A 74 23.70 -13.59 -34.25
N VAL A 75 23.01 -12.46 -34.07
CA VAL A 75 23.54 -11.27 -33.37
C VAL A 75 23.05 -11.34 -31.92
N VAL A 76 23.97 -11.32 -30.96
CA VAL A 76 23.67 -11.45 -29.53
C VAL A 76 24.23 -10.24 -28.78
N ASP A 77 23.40 -9.67 -27.91
CA ASP A 77 23.70 -8.52 -27.06
C ASP A 77 23.30 -8.84 -25.61
N ALA A 78 23.82 -8.07 -24.66
CA ALA A 78 23.66 -8.30 -23.22
C ALA A 78 22.30 -7.83 -22.64
N ARG A 79 21.25 -7.69 -23.47
CA ARG A 79 19.88 -7.50 -22.96
C ARG A 79 19.37 -8.79 -22.33
N CYS A 80 18.99 -8.73 -21.06
CA CYS A 80 18.07 -9.68 -20.46
C CYS A 80 16.67 -9.08 -20.40
N SER A 81 15.63 -9.88 -20.63
CA SER A 81 14.23 -9.46 -20.51
C SER A 81 13.44 -10.46 -19.68
N TYR A 82 12.54 -9.96 -18.86
CA TYR A 82 11.83 -10.69 -17.84
C TYR A 82 10.34 -10.41 -17.99
N THR A 83 9.53 -11.45 -18.15
CA THR A 83 8.06 -11.34 -18.20
C THR A 83 7.52 -11.71 -16.82
N HIS A 84 6.72 -10.82 -16.25
CA HIS A 84 6.07 -11.05 -14.95
C HIS A 84 4.56 -11.16 -15.11
N ASP A 85 3.92 -11.84 -14.15
CA ASP A 85 2.49 -11.68 -13.92
C ASP A 85 2.20 -10.53 -12.94
N THR A 86 0.91 -10.24 -12.81
CA THR A 86 0.31 -9.18 -12.00
C THR A 86 0.41 -9.35 -10.47
N ILE A 87 0.84 -10.51 -9.95
CA ILE A 87 1.27 -10.65 -8.54
C ILE A 87 2.80 -10.64 -8.39
N GLY A 88 3.50 -10.45 -9.51
CA GLY A 88 4.94 -10.31 -9.58
C GLY A 88 5.69 -11.63 -9.74
N ARG A 89 5.05 -12.77 -10.04
CA ARG A 89 5.76 -14.00 -10.43
C ARG A 89 6.49 -13.77 -11.74
N LEU A 90 7.70 -14.31 -11.90
CA LEU A 90 8.40 -14.36 -13.18
C LEU A 90 7.85 -15.54 -13.98
N SER A 91 7.32 -15.34 -15.18
CA SER A 91 6.80 -16.42 -16.05
C SER A 91 7.83 -16.88 -17.08
N SER A 92 8.63 -15.95 -17.61
CA SER A 92 9.75 -16.25 -18.51
C SER A 92 10.87 -15.22 -18.38
N ALA A 93 12.11 -15.67 -18.60
CA ALA A 93 13.27 -14.80 -18.79
C ALA A 93 13.96 -15.13 -20.12
N GLN A 94 14.59 -14.14 -20.74
CA GLN A 94 15.50 -14.33 -21.88
C GLN A 94 16.80 -13.60 -21.59
N GLY A 95 17.92 -14.13 -22.07
CA GLY A 95 19.25 -13.56 -21.84
C GLY A 95 20.29 -14.09 -22.82
N CYS A 96 21.55 -14.08 -22.41
CA CYS A 96 22.67 -14.61 -23.17
C CYS A 96 23.63 -15.44 -22.29
N GLU A 97 24.25 -16.47 -22.86
CA GLU A 97 25.17 -17.40 -22.21
C GLU A 97 26.32 -17.81 -23.16
N ASP A 98 27.41 -18.37 -22.63
CA ASP A 98 28.51 -18.95 -23.42
C ASP A 98 28.17 -20.40 -23.80
N ALA A 99 28.06 -20.70 -25.10
CA ALA A 99 27.62 -22.01 -25.57
C ALA A 99 28.58 -23.16 -25.22
N ASP A 100 29.85 -22.86 -24.92
CA ASP A 100 30.84 -23.87 -24.49
C ASP A 100 30.84 -24.11 -22.96
N SER A 101 29.92 -23.50 -22.19
CA SER A 101 29.89 -23.61 -20.71
C SER A 101 29.48 -24.99 -20.15
N ASP A 102 29.09 -25.94 -21.00
CA ASP A 102 28.52 -27.26 -20.62
C ASP A 102 29.56 -28.27 -20.10
N ARG A 103 30.51 -27.81 -19.26
CA ARG A 103 31.55 -28.65 -18.63
C ARG A 103 31.70 -28.35 -17.14
N ARG A 104 30.68 -28.80 -16.39
CA ARG A 104 30.46 -28.67 -14.93
C ARG A 104 30.00 -27.26 -14.53
N GLY A 105 28.85 -27.18 -13.85
CA GLY A 105 28.25 -25.92 -13.43
C GLY A 105 29.20 -25.04 -12.60
N LYS A 106 29.52 -23.85 -13.13
CA LYS A 106 30.19 -22.75 -12.42
C LYS A 106 30.14 -21.47 -13.27
N SER A 107 30.17 -20.33 -12.58
CA SER A 107 29.83 -18.99 -13.11
C SER A 107 28.35 -18.89 -13.53
N SER A 108 27.54 -17.89 -13.19
CA SER A 108 27.77 -16.48 -12.80
C SER A 108 28.42 -15.64 -13.89
N VAL A 109 27.58 -15.05 -14.75
CA VAL A 109 27.91 -13.91 -15.63
C VAL A 109 28.83 -12.93 -14.88
N GLY A 110 29.91 -12.47 -15.52
CA GLY A 110 30.82 -11.48 -14.91
C GLY A 110 32.33 -11.60 -15.20
N ILE A 111 32.79 -12.56 -16.02
CA ILE A 111 34.11 -12.49 -16.67
C ILE A 111 33.95 -13.01 -18.11
N PRO A 112 34.35 -12.24 -19.14
CA PRO A 112 34.44 -12.77 -20.50
C PRO A 112 35.43 -13.93 -20.54
N SER A 113 34.97 -15.09 -21.00
CA SER A 113 35.82 -16.00 -21.76
C SER A 113 36.20 -15.29 -23.07
N ASP A 114 37.38 -15.59 -23.63
CA ASP A 114 37.72 -15.21 -25.03
C ASP A 114 36.95 -16.09 -26.05
N SER A 115 35.77 -16.59 -25.66
CA SER A 115 34.86 -17.38 -26.47
C SER A 115 34.05 -16.44 -27.36
N THR A 116 34.06 -16.72 -28.67
CA THR A 116 33.16 -16.09 -29.63
C THR A 116 31.82 -16.83 -29.74
N CYS A 117 31.48 -17.66 -28.74
CA CYS A 117 30.38 -18.64 -28.78
C CYS A 117 29.13 -18.22 -27.98
N ILE A 118 28.90 -16.93 -27.77
CA ILE A 118 27.73 -16.45 -27.01
C ILE A 118 26.44 -16.74 -27.79
N CYS A 119 25.43 -17.32 -27.14
CA CYS A 119 24.10 -17.56 -27.70
C CYS A 119 22.97 -16.98 -26.83
N ARG A 120 21.75 -16.94 -27.39
CA ARG A 120 20.52 -16.61 -26.65
C ARG A 120 19.97 -17.82 -25.92
N TYR A 121 19.43 -17.59 -24.73
CA TYR A 121 18.57 -18.54 -24.01
C TYR A 121 17.19 -17.94 -23.72
N THR A 122 16.22 -18.82 -23.45
CA THR A 122 14.89 -18.53 -22.91
C THR A 122 14.60 -19.53 -21.79
N GLU A 123 14.23 -19.02 -20.63
CA GLU A 123 13.78 -19.80 -19.48
C GLU A 123 12.25 -19.67 -19.30
N GLU A 124 11.62 -20.77 -18.90
CA GLU A 124 10.21 -20.83 -18.50
C GLU A 124 10.11 -21.19 -17.02
N TYR A 125 9.32 -20.45 -16.27
CA TYR A 125 9.21 -20.55 -14.81
C TYR A 125 7.83 -21.09 -14.40
N TYR A 126 7.82 -22.02 -13.44
CA TYR A 126 6.64 -22.74 -12.98
C TYR A 126 6.54 -22.68 -11.45
N TYR A 127 5.31 -22.66 -10.93
CA TYR A 127 5.00 -22.46 -9.52
C TYR A 127 4.06 -23.55 -8.98
N ASP A 128 3.91 -23.63 -7.66
CA ASP A 128 2.83 -24.38 -6.98
C ASP A 128 1.68 -23.45 -6.54
N ASP A 129 0.61 -24.04 -6.01
CA ASP A 129 -0.56 -23.33 -5.47
C ASP A 129 -0.24 -22.50 -4.21
N ALA A 130 0.96 -22.66 -3.64
CA ALA A 130 1.51 -21.85 -2.55
C ALA A 130 2.52 -20.80 -3.05
N ASP A 131 2.53 -20.53 -4.37
CA ASP A 131 3.30 -19.49 -5.04
C ASP A 131 4.84 -19.67 -5.00
N ASN A 132 5.38 -20.85 -4.66
CA ASN A 132 6.82 -21.12 -4.73
C ASN A 132 7.26 -21.54 -6.13
N ILE A 133 8.44 -21.14 -6.62
CA ILE A 133 8.99 -21.66 -7.88
C ILE A 133 9.26 -23.16 -7.72
N THR A 134 8.55 -24.01 -8.45
CA THR A 134 8.74 -25.47 -8.46
C THR A 134 9.68 -25.94 -9.57
N ARG A 135 9.76 -25.22 -10.69
CA ARG A 135 10.58 -25.62 -11.84
C ARG A 135 10.98 -24.45 -12.73
N VAL A 136 12.20 -24.52 -13.25
CA VAL A 136 12.69 -23.72 -14.39
C VAL A 136 13.07 -24.66 -15.52
N LYS A 137 12.52 -24.45 -16.73
CA LYS A 137 13.08 -25.02 -17.96
C LYS A 137 14.00 -24.00 -18.61
N HIS A 138 15.02 -24.45 -19.32
CA HIS A 138 15.95 -23.63 -20.07
C HIS A 138 16.14 -24.15 -21.50
N HIS A 139 15.83 -23.28 -22.46
CA HIS A 139 15.89 -23.53 -23.89
C HIS A 139 16.91 -22.58 -24.53
N ALA A 140 17.83 -23.12 -25.33
CA ALA A 140 18.97 -22.38 -25.87
C ALA A 140 19.28 -22.79 -27.31
N GLY A 141 20.25 -22.12 -27.93
CA GLY A 141 20.66 -22.39 -29.32
C GLY A 141 21.14 -23.84 -29.54
N PRO A 142 21.16 -24.33 -30.80
CA PRO A 142 21.32 -25.75 -31.16
C PRO A 142 22.70 -26.38 -30.88
N LYS A 143 23.52 -25.78 -30.01
CA LYS A 143 24.78 -26.32 -29.49
C LYS A 143 24.81 -26.42 -27.95
N VAL A 144 23.81 -25.90 -27.24
CA VAL A 144 23.74 -25.90 -25.77
C VAL A 144 22.77 -26.98 -25.30
N GLN A 145 23.12 -27.66 -24.21
CA GLN A 145 22.21 -28.62 -23.57
C GLN A 145 21.03 -27.88 -22.92
N MET A 146 19.83 -28.11 -23.47
CA MET A 146 18.57 -27.76 -22.79
C MET A 146 18.50 -28.49 -21.44
N TRP A 147 18.10 -27.78 -20.39
CA TRP A 147 18.04 -28.35 -19.04
C TRP A 147 16.75 -27.96 -18.33
N VAL A 148 16.44 -28.72 -17.28
CA VAL A 148 15.31 -28.46 -16.39
C VAL A 148 15.86 -28.54 -14.97
N ARG A 149 15.61 -27.51 -14.15
CA ARG A 149 15.88 -27.51 -12.71
C ARG A 149 14.56 -27.50 -11.96
N SER A 150 14.31 -28.52 -11.15
CA SER A 150 13.19 -28.57 -10.19
C SER A 150 13.65 -28.08 -8.81
N TYR A 151 12.69 -27.68 -7.97
CA TYR A 151 12.86 -27.07 -6.65
C TYR A 151 11.82 -27.66 -5.69
N ALA A 152 12.16 -27.84 -4.41
CA ALA A 152 11.26 -28.40 -3.40
C ALA A 152 11.41 -27.72 -2.03
N TYR A 153 10.33 -27.64 -1.26
CA TYR A 153 10.21 -26.84 -0.03
C TYR A 153 9.64 -27.72 1.10
N GLU A 154 10.50 -28.52 1.72
CA GLU A 154 10.15 -29.48 2.78
C GLU A 154 10.66 -29.00 4.17
N GLU A 155 11.24 -27.80 4.24
CA GLU A 155 11.76 -27.19 5.46
C GLU A 155 10.65 -26.64 6.38
N GLU A 156 10.90 -26.69 7.70
CA GLU A 156 10.07 -25.97 8.67
C GLU A 156 10.19 -24.44 8.52
N SER A 157 9.08 -23.74 8.73
CA SER A 157 8.98 -22.29 8.66
C SER A 157 9.69 -21.60 9.82
N LEU A 158 10.62 -20.68 9.51
CA LEU A 158 11.27 -19.83 10.51
C LEU A 158 10.38 -18.65 10.96
N VAL A 159 9.13 -18.59 10.49
CA VAL A 159 8.14 -17.55 10.82
C VAL A 159 6.97 -18.11 11.65
N LYS A 160 6.71 -19.41 11.58
CA LYS A 160 5.66 -20.12 12.32
C LYS A 160 6.12 -21.53 12.68
N GLU A 161 6.12 -21.86 13.96
CA GLU A 161 6.44 -23.20 14.47
C GLU A 161 5.40 -24.24 14.00
N GLY A 162 5.84 -25.40 13.52
CA GLY A 162 4.95 -26.50 13.08
C GLY A 162 4.31 -26.37 11.68
N GLU A 163 4.56 -25.29 10.93
CA GLU A 163 4.19 -25.19 9.50
C GLU A 163 5.42 -25.38 8.60
N SER A 164 5.27 -26.06 7.45
CA SER A 164 6.27 -26.01 6.37
C SER A 164 6.35 -24.60 5.79
N GLY A 165 7.55 -24.14 5.46
CA GLY A 165 7.80 -22.75 5.03
C GLY A 165 8.34 -22.62 3.62
N ASN A 166 8.41 -21.37 3.15
CA ASN A 166 8.91 -20.94 1.83
C ASN A 166 10.45 -21.10 1.66
N ARG A 167 11.04 -22.06 2.37
CA ARG A 167 12.47 -22.38 2.46
C ARG A 167 12.78 -23.62 1.61
N LEU A 168 13.73 -23.46 0.68
CA LEU A 168 14.12 -24.46 -0.31
C LEU A 168 14.94 -25.61 0.31
N SER A 169 14.45 -26.85 0.28
CA SER A 169 15.18 -28.03 0.79
C SER A 169 16.20 -28.58 -0.20
N TYR A 170 15.83 -28.65 -1.48
CA TYR A 170 16.71 -29.13 -2.54
C TYR A 170 16.30 -28.60 -3.91
N THR A 171 17.22 -28.69 -4.86
CA THR A 171 16.93 -28.56 -6.29
C THR A 171 17.43 -29.79 -7.04
N SER A 172 16.94 -30.04 -8.25
CA SER A 172 17.45 -31.12 -9.10
C SER A 172 17.56 -30.67 -10.54
N LYS A 173 18.77 -30.71 -11.12
CA LYS A 173 19.04 -30.33 -12.51
C LYS A 173 19.59 -31.53 -13.30
N SER A 174 18.96 -31.84 -14.42
CA SER A 174 19.36 -32.95 -15.32
C SER A 174 19.59 -34.30 -14.61
N GLY A 175 18.82 -34.59 -13.55
CA GLY A 175 18.93 -35.81 -12.74
C GLY A 175 19.95 -35.77 -11.60
N GLN A 176 20.68 -34.66 -11.41
CA GLN A 176 21.53 -34.44 -10.24
C GLN A 176 20.79 -33.59 -9.21
N THR A 177 20.55 -34.14 -8.01
CA THR A 177 19.87 -33.45 -6.90
C THR A 177 20.89 -32.83 -5.94
N GLU A 178 20.78 -31.52 -5.75
CA GLU A 178 21.61 -30.68 -4.91
C GLU A 178 20.79 -30.28 -3.67
N LYS A 179 21.10 -30.83 -2.49
CA LYS A 179 20.44 -30.42 -1.24
C LYS A 179 20.94 -29.04 -0.82
N CYS A 180 20.01 -28.13 -0.56
CA CYS A 180 20.34 -26.80 -0.05
C CYS A 180 20.77 -26.91 1.42
N THR A 181 21.94 -26.36 1.75
CA THR A 181 22.51 -26.47 3.10
C THR A 181 22.18 -25.23 3.93
N TYR A 182 21.87 -25.44 5.21
CA TYR A 182 21.41 -24.41 6.14
C TYR A 182 22.40 -24.26 7.30
N GLY A 183 23.57 -23.69 7.03
CA GLY A 183 24.52 -23.28 8.07
C GLY A 183 25.25 -24.43 8.78
N ASP A 184 25.50 -25.56 8.12
CA ASP A 184 26.23 -26.68 8.75
C ASP A 184 27.66 -26.32 9.16
N ALA A 185 28.03 -26.72 10.38
CA ALA A 185 29.28 -26.34 11.04
C ALA A 185 30.50 -27.15 10.56
N ALA A 186 31.03 -26.79 9.39
CA ALA A 186 32.31 -27.33 8.90
C ALA A 186 33.22 -26.27 8.25
N SER A 187 34.51 -26.29 8.63
CA SER A 187 35.61 -25.52 8.01
C SER A 187 35.57 -23.98 8.13
N THR A 188 35.47 -23.44 9.35
CA THR A 188 35.89 -22.05 9.63
C THR A 188 37.42 -21.91 9.59
N GLY A 189 38.01 -22.07 8.39
CA GLY A 189 39.40 -21.69 8.15
C GLY A 189 39.55 -20.17 8.18
N PHE A 190 40.32 -19.63 9.12
CA PHE A 190 40.53 -18.20 9.30
C PHE A 190 41.14 -17.56 8.04
N THR A 191 40.29 -16.96 7.20
CA THR A 191 40.66 -16.08 6.09
C THR A 191 39.74 -14.87 6.12
N GLY A 192 40.25 -13.76 6.67
CA GLY A 192 39.45 -12.56 6.88
C GLY A 192 39.00 -11.92 5.57
N SER A 193 37.69 -11.76 5.41
CA SER A 193 37.10 -10.91 4.37
C SER A 193 36.58 -9.64 5.05
N VAL A 194 37.22 -8.50 4.78
CA VAL A 194 36.73 -7.20 5.22
C VAL A 194 35.76 -6.68 4.15
N ILE A 195 34.48 -6.61 4.51
CA ILE A 195 33.43 -6.01 3.69
C ILE A 195 33.14 -4.64 4.30
N SER A 196 33.63 -3.59 3.64
CA SER A 196 33.68 -2.22 4.18
C SER A 196 32.38 -1.46 3.99
N GLY A 197 31.50 -1.51 5.00
CA GLY A 197 30.41 -0.55 5.23
C GLY A 197 29.34 -0.47 4.16
N ASP A 198 29.57 0.42 3.18
CA ASP A 198 28.50 1.15 2.48
C ASP A 198 28.26 0.74 1.03
N GLN A 199 29.16 -0.04 0.41
CA GLN A 199 29.23 -0.22 -1.05
C GLN A 199 29.37 -1.69 -1.48
N GLU A 200 29.10 -1.97 -2.76
CA GLU A 200 28.97 -3.32 -3.37
C GLU A 200 30.31 -4.06 -3.58
N GLU A 201 31.31 -3.75 -2.75
CA GLU A 201 32.68 -4.28 -2.81
C GLU A 201 32.96 -5.33 -1.72
N GLY A 202 34.00 -6.13 -1.91
CA GLY A 202 34.62 -6.89 -0.82
C GLY A 202 36.14 -7.02 -0.99
N TYR A 203 36.86 -7.07 0.12
CA TYR A 203 38.32 -7.17 0.16
C TYR A 203 38.81 -8.43 0.88
N THR A 204 39.82 -9.08 0.30
CA THR A 204 40.61 -10.14 0.94
C THR A 204 42.06 -9.69 0.89
N GLY A 205 42.72 -9.55 2.04
CA GLY A 205 44.08 -9.02 2.16
C GLY A 205 45.06 -10.01 2.77
N ASP A 206 46.34 -9.84 2.46
CA ASP A 206 47.41 -10.47 3.23
C ASP A 206 47.61 -9.68 4.54
N TYR A 207 47.36 -10.35 5.66
CA TYR A 207 47.48 -9.78 7.01
C TYR A 207 48.91 -9.35 7.38
N VAL A 208 49.94 -9.81 6.67
CA VAL A 208 51.35 -9.46 6.94
C VAL A 208 51.80 -8.23 6.15
N SER A 209 51.17 -7.91 5.02
CA SER A 209 51.63 -6.85 4.09
C SER A 209 50.59 -5.79 3.72
N GLY A 210 49.32 -5.96 4.09
CA GLY A 210 48.23 -5.03 3.72
C GLY A 210 47.85 -5.05 2.23
N LEU A 211 48.42 -5.96 1.44
CA LEU A 211 48.17 -6.06 0.00
C LEU A 211 46.82 -6.76 -0.28
N VAL A 212 45.98 -6.12 -1.10
CA VAL A 212 44.72 -6.70 -1.60
C VAL A 212 45.02 -7.88 -2.53
N ILE A 213 44.61 -9.08 -2.13
CA ILE A 213 44.79 -10.35 -2.87
C ILE A 213 43.71 -10.48 -3.95
N THR A 214 42.45 -10.26 -3.56
CA THR A 214 41.28 -10.32 -4.46
C THR A 214 40.30 -9.20 -4.17
N TYR A 215 39.68 -8.71 -5.24
CA TYR A 215 38.61 -7.72 -5.26
C TYR A 215 37.44 -8.28 -6.08
N GLU A 216 36.20 -8.03 -5.66
CA GLU A 216 34.99 -8.42 -6.36
C GLU A 216 33.93 -7.35 -6.11
N GLU A 217 33.31 -6.86 -7.18
CA GLU A 217 32.26 -5.85 -7.16
C GLU A 217 30.95 -6.47 -7.69
N SER A 218 29.83 -6.11 -7.06
CA SER A 218 28.49 -6.57 -7.46
C SER A 218 27.72 -5.49 -8.23
N SER A 219 26.81 -5.92 -9.09
CA SER A 219 25.69 -5.09 -9.56
C SER A 219 24.66 -4.94 -8.43
N PRO A 220 23.73 -3.96 -8.50
CA PRO A 220 22.79 -3.65 -7.41
C PRO A 220 21.93 -4.83 -6.98
N PHE A 221 21.60 -5.73 -7.92
CA PHE A 221 20.79 -6.92 -7.65
C PHE A 221 21.64 -8.16 -7.29
N GLY A 222 22.96 -8.04 -7.16
CA GLY A 222 23.84 -9.08 -6.61
C GLY A 222 24.61 -10.02 -7.56
N PRO A 223 24.42 -10.05 -8.90
CA PRO A 223 25.39 -10.63 -9.83
C PRO A 223 26.74 -9.92 -9.72
N SER A 224 27.84 -10.68 -9.78
CA SER A 224 29.20 -10.13 -9.78
C SER A 224 29.48 -9.38 -11.09
N SER A 225 29.59 -8.05 -11.06
CA SER A 225 29.91 -7.24 -12.25
C SER A 225 31.37 -7.38 -12.66
N PHE A 226 32.28 -7.51 -11.68
CA PHE A 226 33.73 -7.45 -11.91
C PHE A 226 34.49 -8.18 -10.80
N SER A 227 35.63 -8.81 -11.13
CA SER A 227 36.58 -9.27 -10.12
C SER A 227 38.04 -9.16 -10.56
N LEU A 228 38.90 -8.70 -9.66
CA LEU A 228 40.35 -8.58 -9.83
C LEU A 228 41.04 -9.62 -8.95
N ARG A 229 41.92 -10.43 -9.54
CA ARG A 229 42.61 -11.56 -8.88
C ARG A 229 44.05 -11.65 -9.36
N ARG A 230 44.97 -12.09 -8.49
CA ARG A 230 46.40 -12.24 -8.85
C ARG A 230 46.70 -13.58 -9.52
N SER A 231 45.89 -14.61 -9.25
CA SER A 231 45.99 -15.94 -9.84
C SER A 231 44.61 -16.59 -10.08
N LYS A 232 44.59 -17.69 -10.86
CA LYS A 232 43.40 -18.54 -11.03
C LYS A 232 43.11 -19.46 -9.82
N GLN A 233 43.97 -19.50 -8.80
CA GLN A 233 43.86 -20.43 -7.67
C GLN A 233 43.44 -19.74 -6.35
N GLU A 234 43.47 -18.42 -6.25
CA GLU A 234 42.99 -17.70 -5.05
C GLU A 234 41.46 -17.82 -4.91
N ALA A 235 41.03 -18.05 -3.66
CA ALA A 235 39.83 -18.83 -3.38
C ALA A 235 38.48 -18.14 -3.68
N SER A 236 37.48 -18.96 -3.99
CA SER A 236 36.09 -18.54 -4.14
C SER A 236 35.52 -18.00 -2.81
N ARG A 237 35.09 -16.74 -2.77
CA ARG A 237 34.39 -16.18 -1.61
C ARG A 237 33.06 -16.89 -1.35
N LYS A 238 32.86 -17.27 -0.08
CA LYS A 238 31.63 -17.87 0.46
C LYS A 238 30.53 -16.82 0.64
N TYR A 239 30.85 -15.66 1.21
CA TYR A 239 29.93 -14.53 1.38
C TYR A 239 30.19 -13.45 0.33
N ARG A 240 29.14 -12.83 -0.25
CA ARG A 240 29.27 -11.79 -1.28
C ARG A 240 28.21 -10.67 -1.14
N PHE A 241 27.33 -10.50 -2.12
CA PHE A 241 26.30 -9.45 -2.17
C PHE A 241 25.53 -9.33 -0.86
N ALA A 242 25.35 -8.09 -0.38
CA ALA A 242 24.71 -7.76 0.90
C ALA A 242 25.22 -8.57 2.12
N SER A 243 26.40 -9.19 2.01
CA SER A 243 27.03 -10.11 2.96
C SER A 243 26.33 -11.48 3.13
N TYR A 244 25.43 -11.87 2.22
CA TYR A 244 24.82 -13.20 2.21
C TYR A 244 25.82 -14.30 1.81
N GLU A 245 25.56 -15.52 2.27
CA GLU A 245 26.21 -16.73 1.76
C GLU A 245 25.73 -17.01 0.34
N ARG A 246 26.66 -17.20 -0.61
CA ARG A 246 26.34 -17.68 -1.95
C ARG A 246 26.61 -19.17 -2.04
N ASP A 247 25.54 -19.94 -2.18
CA ASP A 247 25.60 -21.36 -2.51
C ASP A 247 26.37 -21.54 -3.83
N LYS A 248 27.26 -22.54 -3.93
CA LYS A 248 28.18 -22.66 -5.07
C LYS A 248 27.60 -23.53 -6.19
N GLU A 249 26.61 -24.35 -5.85
CA GLU A 249 26.00 -25.42 -6.62
C GLU A 249 24.78 -24.88 -7.40
N THR A 250 23.80 -24.32 -6.67
CA THR A 250 22.64 -23.60 -7.23
C THR A 250 22.99 -22.17 -7.68
N GLY A 251 23.96 -21.54 -7.01
CA GLY A 251 24.34 -20.15 -7.25
C GLY A 251 23.48 -19.08 -6.57
N LEU A 252 22.47 -19.49 -5.80
CA LEU A 252 21.56 -18.61 -5.06
C LEU A 252 22.25 -17.96 -3.86
N TYR A 253 21.64 -16.90 -3.32
CA TYR A 253 22.01 -16.33 -2.02
C TYR A 253 21.07 -16.82 -0.93
N TYR A 254 21.63 -17.30 0.19
CA TYR A 254 20.86 -17.67 1.38
C TYR A 254 20.62 -16.45 2.26
N CYS A 255 19.35 -16.12 2.49
CA CYS A 255 18.90 -14.96 3.26
C CYS A 255 17.93 -15.40 4.37
N ASN A 256 18.30 -16.43 5.13
CA ASN A 256 17.57 -16.95 6.29
C ASN A 256 16.15 -17.47 5.97
N ALA A 257 15.09 -16.64 6.02
CA ALA A 257 13.73 -17.11 5.74
C ALA A 257 13.45 -17.41 4.24
N ARG A 258 14.28 -16.90 3.31
CA ARG A 258 14.15 -17.12 1.85
C ARG A 258 15.50 -17.30 1.15
N TYR A 259 15.46 -17.84 -0.07
CA TYR A 259 16.58 -17.81 -1.02
C TYR A 259 16.36 -16.74 -2.10
N TYR A 260 17.42 -16.04 -2.45
CA TYR A 260 17.43 -14.94 -3.41
C TYR A 260 18.16 -15.32 -4.70
N ALA A 261 17.55 -15.05 -5.85
CA ALA A 261 18.10 -15.30 -7.18
C ALA A 261 18.69 -14.01 -7.79
N PRO A 262 20.00 -13.78 -7.68
CA PRO A 262 20.60 -12.50 -8.04
C PRO A 262 20.49 -12.18 -9.54
N TRP A 263 20.58 -13.18 -10.43
CA TRP A 263 20.45 -12.99 -11.88
C TRP A 263 19.03 -12.61 -12.34
N LEU A 264 18.06 -12.68 -11.42
CA LEU A 264 16.66 -12.29 -11.64
C LEU A 264 16.26 -11.05 -10.82
N GLY A 265 17.10 -10.61 -9.88
CA GLY A 265 16.83 -9.49 -8.97
C GLY A 265 15.72 -9.71 -7.94
N ARG A 266 15.41 -10.96 -7.57
CA ARG A 266 14.19 -11.32 -6.82
C ARG A 266 14.33 -12.57 -5.94
N TRP A 267 13.42 -12.71 -5.01
CA TRP A 267 13.19 -13.96 -4.26
C TRP A 267 12.69 -15.09 -5.17
N ILE A 268 13.02 -16.34 -4.85
CA ILE A 268 12.49 -17.52 -5.56
C ILE A 268 11.15 -18.03 -4.99
N SER A 269 10.79 -17.54 -3.82
CA SER A 269 9.58 -17.91 -3.07
C SER A 269 8.89 -16.64 -2.53
N PRO A 270 7.57 -16.67 -2.34
CA PRO A 270 6.79 -15.49 -2.02
C PRO A 270 7.03 -15.08 -0.56
N ASP A 271 6.64 -13.86 -0.22
CA ASP A 271 6.89 -13.33 1.12
C ASP A 271 6.07 -14.06 2.20
N PRO A 272 6.71 -14.69 3.21
CA PRO A 272 5.98 -15.35 4.29
C PRO A 272 5.23 -14.39 5.21
N VAL A 273 5.45 -13.06 5.14
CA VAL A 273 4.56 -12.07 5.78
C VAL A 273 3.45 -11.53 4.85
N GLY A 274 3.33 -12.10 3.65
CA GLY A 274 2.30 -11.79 2.66
C GLY A 274 2.39 -10.35 2.14
N THR A 275 1.24 -9.76 1.78
CA THR A 275 1.17 -8.44 1.13
C THR A 275 1.53 -7.24 2.04
N LYS A 276 2.11 -7.49 3.21
CA LYS A 276 2.41 -6.49 4.25
C LYS A 276 3.45 -5.46 3.81
N GLU A 277 4.49 -5.87 3.08
CA GLU A 277 5.54 -4.95 2.59
C GLU A 277 5.30 -4.49 1.13
N GLY A 278 4.37 -5.12 0.40
CA GLY A 278 3.98 -4.76 -0.97
C GLY A 278 3.17 -5.88 -1.65
N PHE A 279 2.66 -5.63 -2.87
CA PHE A 279 1.86 -6.62 -3.59
C PHE A 279 2.67 -7.57 -4.48
N ASN A 280 3.88 -7.18 -4.87
CA ASN A 280 4.85 -8.05 -5.56
C ASN A 280 5.62 -8.87 -4.50
N LEU A 281 5.14 -10.08 -4.21
CA LEU A 281 5.64 -10.92 -3.10
C LEU A 281 7.09 -11.41 -3.25
N TYR A 282 7.68 -11.26 -4.45
CA TYR A 282 9.04 -11.68 -4.78
C TYR A 282 10.04 -10.51 -4.85
N CYS A 283 9.55 -9.29 -4.65
CA CYS A 283 10.33 -8.07 -4.74
C CYS A 283 11.41 -8.04 -3.66
N TYR A 284 12.67 -7.92 -4.06
CA TYR A 284 13.77 -7.72 -3.11
C TYR A 284 13.87 -6.23 -2.79
N CYS A 285 13.70 -5.87 -1.52
CA CYS A 285 13.88 -4.51 -1.01
C CYS A 285 13.09 -3.42 -1.78
N GLY A 286 11.87 -3.71 -2.24
CA GLY A 286 11.07 -2.77 -3.02
C GLY A 286 11.66 -2.42 -4.40
N ASN A 287 12.63 -3.20 -4.87
CA ASN A 287 13.50 -2.91 -6.02
C ASN A 287 14.33 -1.63 -5.88
N ASP A 288 14.58 -1.20 -4.63
CA ASP A 288 15.69 -0.34 -4.25
C ASP A 288 16.75 -1.14 -3.44
N PRO A 289 17.50 -2.05 -4.10
CA PRO A 289 18.60 -2.76 -3.46
C PRO A 289 19.83 -1.85 -3.28
N VAL A 290 19.79 -0.59 -3.73
CA VAL A 290 20.88 0.38 -3.60
C VAL A 290 20.86 0.97 -2.18
N ASN A 291 19.68 1.29 -1.65
CA ASN A 291 19.51 1.88 -0.32
C ASN A 291 19.19 0.85 0.79
N TYR A 292 18.63 -0.31 0.44
CA TYR A 292 18.16 -1.31 1.42
C TYR A 292 18.83 -2.69 1.24
N VAL A 293 18.76 -3.51 2.28
CA VAL A 293 19.08 -4.94 2.29
C VAL A 293 18.10 -5.68 3.21
N ASP A 294 17.72 -6.92 2.89
CA ASP A 294 16.90 -7.76 3.79
C ASP A 294 17.75 -8.85 4.44
N PRO A 295 18.34 -8.62 5.62
CA PRO A 295 19.21 -9.62 6.28
C PRO A 295 18.44 -10.84 6.80
N THR A 296 17.11 -10.79 6.84
CA THR A 296 16.24 -11.73 7.55
C THR A 296 15.43 -12.63 6.64
N GLY A 297 15.14 -12.17 5.42
CA GLY A 297 14.28 -12.82 4.43
C GLY A 297 12.89 -12.17 4.26
N PRO A 298 12.25 -11.54 5.28
CA PRO A 298 10.98 -10.85 5.11
C PRO A 298 10.92 -9.43 5.73
N THR A 299 12.02 -8.67 5.74
CA THR A 299 12.04 -7.26 6.22
C THR A 299 13.22 -6.48 5.64
N GLY A 300 12.93 -5.50 4.78
CA GLY A 300 13.96 -4.58 4.25
C GLY A 300 14.52 -3.60 5.32
N LEU A 301 15.84 -3.40 5.34
CA LEU A 301 16.55 -2.56 6.31
C LEU A 301 17.55 -1.62 5.61
N PHE A 302 17.53 -0.34 5.97
CA PHE A 302 18.30 0.73 5.31
C PHE A 302 19.82 0.58 5.55
N LYS A 303 20.64 0.64 4.48
CA LYS A 303 22.06 0.24 4.53
C LYS A 303 22.90 1.04 5.53
N ALA A 304 22.62 2.33 5.76
CA ALA A 304 23.36 3.14 6.72
C ALA A 304 23.24 2.65 8.18
N MET A 305 22.21 1.85 8.51
CA MET A 305 22.01 1.27 9.84
C MET A 305 22.86 -0.01 10.08
N ARG A 306 23.56 -0.53 9.06
CA ARG A 306 24.27 -1.82 9.13
C ARG A 306 25.46 -1.84 10.11
N ILE A 307 26.01 -0.68 10.46
CA ILE A 307 27.23 -0.55 11.29
C ILE A 307 27.06 -1.18 12.69
N ALA A 308 25.86 -1.10 13.29
CA ALA A 308 25.56 -1.75 14.58
C ALA A 308 24.82 -3.10 14.42
N ALA A 309 23.85 -3.18 13.50
CA ALA A 309 22.90 -4.30 13.46
C ALA A 309 23.51 -5.63 12.96
N VAL A 310 24.36 -5.60 11.93
CA VAL A 310 24.84 -6.84 11.28
C VAL A 310 25.80 -7.66 12.17
N PRO A 311 26.74 -7.06 12.94
CA PRO A 311 27.54 -7.80 13.91
C PRO A 311 26.69 -8.41 15.05
N MET A 312 25.75 -7.64 15.60
CA MET A 312 24.81 -8.09 16.65
C MET A 312 23.99 -9.30 16.19
N PHE A 313 23.45 -9.27 14.97
CA PHE A 313 22.65 -10.38 14.44
C PHE A 313 23.49 -11.64 14.18
N LYS A 314 24.76 -11.49 13.74
CA LYS A 314 25.69 -12.62 13.60
C LYS A 314 26.04 -13.28 14.93
N ILE A 315 26.14 -12.50 16.01
CA ILE A 315 26.29 -13.04 17.38
C ILE A 315 25.04 -13.82 17.77
N ALA A 316 23.84 -13.26 17.58
CA ALA A 316 22.58 -13.93 17.89
C ALA A 316 22.38 -15.25 17.11
N THR A 317 22.70 -15.26 15.81
CA THR A 317 22.59 -16.47 14.96
C THR A 317 23.54 -17.57 15.44
N ARG A 318 24.82 -17.21 15.67
CA ARG A 318 25.84 -18.16 16.16
C ARG A 318 25.56 -18.64 17.59
N MET A 319 24.96 -17.83 18.44
CA MET A 319 24.49 -18.27 19.76
C MET A 319 23.34 -19.27 19.65
N ASN A 320 22.40 -19.06 18.71
CA ASN A 320 21.29 -19.98 18.46
C ASN A 320 21.79 -21.35 17.92
N GLU A 321 22.86 -21.36 17.11
CA GLU A 321 23.58 -22.58 16.72
C GLU A 321 24.25 -23.27 17.91
N ILE A 322 24.99 -22.52 18.76
CA ILE A 322 25.66 -23.08 19.96
C ILE A 322 24.63 -23.67 20.95
N THR A 323 23.47 -23.04 21.14
CA THR A 323 22.39 -23.61 21.99
C THR A 323 21.85 -24.94 21.48
N LYS A 324 21.91 -25.22 20.17
CA LYS A 324 21.51 -26.52 19.59
C LYS A 324 22.59 -27.60 19.75
N MET A 325 23.81 -27.25 20.16
CA MET A 325 24.95 -28.19 20.27
C MET A 325 25.24 -28.69 21.69
N SER A 326 24.60 -28.14 22.74
CA SER A 326 24.83 -28.60 24.12
C SER A 326 23.61 -28.37 25.04
N PRO A 327 23.11 -29.41 25.75
CA PRO A 327 22.02 -29.28 26.73
C PRO A 327 22.29 -28.30 27.87
N VAL A 328 23.56 -27.94 28.13
CA VAL A 328 23.95 -26.96 29.17
C VAL A 328 23.26 -25.60 28.98
N PHE A 329 22.89 -25.25 27.74
CA PHE A 329 22.24 -23.97 27.44
C PHE A 329 20.71 -24.03 27.32
N GLU A 330 20.08 -25.20 27.43
CA GLU A 330 18.61 -25.37 27.31
C GLU A 330 17.79 -24.46 28.26
N PRO A 331 18.19 -24.22 29.53
CA PRO A 331 17.46 -23.31 30.43
C PRO A 331 17.42 -21.85 29.93
N TYR A 332 18.42 -21.43 29.14
CA TYR A 332 18.47 -20.10 28.54
C TYR A 332 17.68 -20.05 27.24
N GLN A 333 17.73 -21.11 26.43
CA GLN A 333 17.11 -21.21 25.10
C GLN A 333 15.64 -20.74 25.09
N ARG A 334 14.81 -21.24 26.03
CA ARG A 334 13.38 -20.87 26.13
C ARG A 334 13.16 -19.39 26.50
N SER A 335 14.06 -18.80 27.29
CA SER A 335 14.01 -17.39 27.67
C SER A 335 14.32 -16.47 26.48
N TRP A 336 15.31 -16.83 25.65
CA TRP A 336 15.75 -16.00 24.52
C TRP A 336 14.74 -16.00 23.38
N VAL A 337 14.18 -17.18 23.03
CA VAL A 337 13.10 -17.27 22.04
C VAL A 337 11.87 -16.50 22.51
N SER A 338 11.52 -16.58 23.81
CA SER A 338 10.40 -15.82 24.38
C SER A 338 10.62 -14.31 24.36
N GLU A 339 11.81 -13.79 24.69
CA GLU A 339 12.07 -12.34 24.62
C GLU A 339 12.09 -11.81 23.18
N LEU A 340 12.65 -12.56 22.22
CA LEU A 340 12.72 -12.15 20.81
C LEU A 340 11.39 -12.29 20.04
N SER A 341 10.45 -13.09 20.54
CA SER A 341 9.11 -13.27 19.94
C SER A 341 8.01 -12.41 20.57
N LYS A 342 8.32 -11.62 21.62
CA LYS A 342 7.37 -10.64 22.17
C LYS A 342 6.98 -9.59 21.13
N PRO A 343 5.71 -9.13 21.13
CA PRO A 343 5.24 -8.13 20.17
C PRO A 343 6.04 -6.83 20.25
N ARG A 344 6.29 -6.21 19.09
CA ARG A 344 7.10 -4.99 18.97
C ARG A 344 6.51 -3.87 19.84
N LEU A 345 7.30 -3.37 20.80
CA LEU A 345 6.94 -2.23 21.64
C LEU A 345 7.14 -0.92 20.87
N GLY A 346 6.15 -0.58 20.04
CA GLY A 346 6.17 0.56 19.13
C GLY A 346 6.02 0.16 17.68
N SER A 347 5.67 1.13 16.83
CA SER A 347 5.46 0.93 15.41
C SER A 347 6.78 0.71 14.65
N SER A 348 6.68 0.20 13.41
CA SER A 348 7.84 0.01 12.53
C SER A 348 8.48 1.37 12.17
N PRO A 349 9.80 1.46 11.93
CA PRO A 349 10.43 2.65 11.36
C PRO A 349 9.77 3.13 10.05
N ALA A 350 9.13 2.23 9.31
CA ALA A 350 8.29 2.54 8.14
C ALA A 350 7.01 3.38 8.45
N SER A 351 6.79 3.79 9.69
CA SER A 351 5.76 4.75 10.12
C SER A 351 6.34 6.06 10.67
N LEU A 352 7.65 6.28 10.52
CA LEU A 352 8.29 7.57 10.85
C LEU A 352 8.09 8.62 9.74
N ASP A 353 7.76 8.16 8.52
CA ASP A 353 7.43 9.02 7.38
C ASP A 353 5.98 9.51 7.41
N ASP A 354 5.07 8.79 8.10
CA ASP A 354 3.65 9.16 8.29
C ASP A 354 3.43 10.31 9.30
N ALA A 355 4.49 11.03 9.68
CA ALA A 355 4.47 12.06 10.74
C ALA A 355 5.03 13.41 10.25
N GLU A 356 4.21 14.17 9.53
CA GLU A 356 4.56 15.42 8.82
C GLU A 356 5.15 16.56 9.70
N PHE A 357 5.16 16.40 11.03
CA PHE A 357 5.59 17.43 12.00
C PHE A 357 6.89 17.10 12.75
N LEU A 358 7.69 16.12 12.28
CA LEU A 358 8.99 15.79 12.88
C LEU A 358 10.17 16.37 12.09
N THR A 359 10.98 17.19 12.76
CA THR A 359 12.29 17.63 12.26
C THR A 359 13.29 16.46 12.22
N GLU A 360 14.34 16.57 11.39
CA GLU A 360 15.39 15.52 11.30
C GLU A 360 16.04 15.23 12.65
N ASP A 361 16.23 16.24 13.50
CA ASP A 361 16.71 16.14 14.88
C ASP A 361 15.79 15.30 15.80
N GLN A 362 14.49 15.26 15.51
CA GLN A 362 13.49 14.47 16.25
C GLN A 362 13.34 13.06 15.66
N LYS A 363 13.47 12.91 14.33
CA LYS A 363 13.57 11.60 13.67
C LYS A 363 14.81 10.85 14.17
N LEU A 364 15.97 11.52 14.19
CA LEU A 364 17.24 10.96 14.69
C LEU A 364 17.12 10.52 16.15
N ARG A 365 16.58 11.38 17.04
CA ARG A 365 16.39 11.02 18.46
C ARG A 365 15.41 9.87 18.69
N LYS A 366 14.35 9.76 17.90
CA LYS A 366 13.46 8.58 17.92
C LYS A 366 14.19 7.32 17.44
N LEU A 367 15.09 7.44 16.46
CA LEU A 367 15.91 6.34 15.96
C LEU A 367 16.96 5.89 16.99
N GLU A 368 17.60 6.82 17.68
CA GLU A 368 18.55 6.57 18.79
C GLU A 368 17.86 5.86 19.96
N ASP A 369 16.68 6.34 20.38
CA ASP A 369 15.87 5.74 21.45
C ASP A 369 15.33 4.34 21.07
N TYR A 370 14.94 4.13 19.81
CA TYR A 370 14.59 2.81 19.27
C TYR A 370 15.79 1.85 19.29
N ASN A 371 16.96 2.29 18.83
CA ASN A 371 18.18 1.50 18.83
C ASN A 371 18.63 1.13 20.26
N ALA A 372 18.61 2.08 21.20
CA ALA A 372 18.96 1.85 22.60
C ALA A 372 18.03 0.81 23.28
N LYS A 373 16.75 0.78 22.93
CA LYS A 373 15.79 -0.23 23.40
C LYS A 373 16.12 -1.62 22.83
N LEU A 374 16.46 -1.69 21.55
CA LEU A 374 16.91 -2.92 20.88
C LEU A 374 18.21 -3.47 21.49
N GLU A 375 19.22 -2.61 21.71
CA GLU A 375 20.46 -2.97 22.40
C GLU A 375 20.19 -3.50 23.81
N GLN A 376 19.32 -2.82 24.58
CA GLN A 376 18.98 -3.25 25.93
C GLN A 376 18.21 -4.57 25.95
N GLN A 377 17.36 -4.86 24.96
CA GLN A 377 16.71 -6.17 24.80
C GLN A 377 17.73 -7.27 24.50
N VAL A 378 18.71 -7.02 23.62
CA VAL A 378 19.75 -8.00 23.27
C VAL A 378 20.76 -8.23 24.40
N GLN A 379 21.03 -7.23 25.26
CA GLN A 379 21.97 -7.38 26.38
C GLN A 379 21.36 -8.03 27.64
N ARG A 380 20.04 -7.91 27.87
CA ARG A 380 19.37 -8.48 29.07
C ARG A 380 19.61 -9.97 29.32
N PRO A 381 19.67 -10.85 28.30
CA PRO A 381 19.97 -12.28 28.51
C PRO A 381 21.46 -12.55 28.78
N LEU A 382 22.37 -11.76 28.17
CA LEU A 382 23.82 -11.89 28.32
C LEU A 382 24.28 -11.58 29.75
N GLY A 383 23.71 -10.55 30.36
CA GLY A 383 24.04 -10.12 31.73
C GLY A 383 23.68 -11.10 32.86
N ARG A 384 23.22 -12.31 32.54
CA ARG A 384 22.89 -13.40 33.49
C ARG A 384 23.83 -14.60 33.42
N MET A 385 24.81 -14.62 32.51
CA MET A 385 25.79 -15.70 32.39
C MET A 385 27.00 -15.45 33.31
N SER A 386 27.61 -16.53 33.83
CA SER A 386 28.81 -16.39 34.67
C SER A 386 30.07 -16.10 33.84
N PRO A 387 31.12 -15.48 34.41
CA PRO A 387 32.39 -15.22 33.71
C PRO A 387 33.04 -16.48 33.14
N GLU A 388 32.85 -17.63 33.77
CA GLU A 388 33.37 -18.94 33.35
C GLU A 388 32.63 -19.44 32.10
N LEU A 389 31.30 -19.32 32.08
CA LEU A 389 30.48 -19.67 30.91
C LEU A 389 30.78 -18.74 29.72
N MET A 390 30.97 -17.44 30.00
CA MET A 390 31.41 -16.43 29.03
C MET A 390 32.81 -16.70 28.46
N LYS A 391 33.66 -17.40 29.21
CA LYS A 391 35.00 -17.83 28.79
C LYS A 391 34.94 -19.08 27.91
N GLU A 392 34.02 -19.99 28.19
CA GLU A 392 33.81 -21.23 27.43
C GLU A 392 33.25 -20.97 26.03
N ILE A 393 32.39 -19.95 25.87
CA ILE A 393 31.92 -19.45 24.55
C ILE A 393 32.93 -18.55 23.82
N GLY A 394 34.10 -18.27 24.42
CA GLY A 394 35.22 -17.58 23.77
C GLY A 394 35.10 -16.05 23.61
N THR A 395 34.34 -15.36 24.47
CA THR A 395 34.10 -13.90 24.33
C THR A 395 34.97 -13.03 25.24
N TYR A 396 36.12 -12.57 24.73
CA TYR A 396 36.89 -11.38 25.14
C TYR A 396 37.76 -10.96 23.93
N ASP A 397 38.04 -9.70 23.60
CA ASP A 397 37.78 -8.42 24.29
C ASP A 397 36.95 -7.46 23.41
N ILE A 398 35.93 -6.81 24.00
CA ILE A 398 35.09 -5.80 23.33
C ILE A 398 35.67 -4.38 23.44
N LYS A 399 36.50 -4.08 24.45
CA LYS A 399 37.05 -2.72 24.66
C LYS A 399 38.03 -2.32 23.54
N GLN A 400 38.85 -3.24 23.07
CA GLN A 400 39.81 -2.95 21.99
C GLN A 400 39.10 -2.49 20.71
N TYR A 401 38.05 -3.22 20.27
CA TYR A 401 37.29 -2.90 19.06
C TYR A 401 36.58 -1.53 19.12
N LEU A 402 35.95 -1.22 20.25
CA LEU A 402 35.28 0.08 20.47
C LEU A 402 36.27 1.26 20.47
N THR A 403 37.51 1.03 20.90
CA THR A 403 38.55 2.07 20.94
C THR A 403 39.06 2.43 19.54
N GLU A 404 39.22 1.47 18.65
CA GLU A 404 39.66 1.69 17.26
C GLU A 404 38.56 2.37 16.41
N PHE A 405 37.29 2.00 16.64
CA PHE A 405 36.14 2.62 15.97
C PHE A 405 36.02 4.13 16.26
N ALA A 406 36.18 4.52 17.53
CA ALA A 406 36.08 5.93 17.95
C ALA A 406 37.12 6.85 17.26
N ASN A 407 38.35 6.36 17.07
CA ASN A 407 39.41 7.13 16.39
C ASN A 407 39.08 7.39 14.91
N THR A 408 38.47 6.42 14.23
CA THR A 408 38.23 6.43 12.78
C THR A 408 37.23 7.51 12.35
N LEU A 409 36.22 7.79 13.18
CA LEU A 409 35.18 8.79 12.90
C LEU A 409 35.69 10.24 12.87
N SER A 410 36.83 10.53 13.50
CA SER A 410 37.36 11.90 13.62
C SER A 410 37.84 12.52 12.29
N THR A 411 38.17 11.69 11.30
CA THR A 411 39.01 12.09 10.15
C THR A 411 38.22 12.51 8.90
N VAL A 412 36.95 12.11 8.76
CA VAL A 412 36.23 12.08 7.46
C VAL A 412 35.55 13.41 7.08
N SER A 413 35.45 14.37 8.00
CA SER A 413 34.53 15.53 7.90
C SER A 413 34.93 16.67 6.92
N LYS A 414 35.78 16.45 5.89
CA LYS A 414 36.29 17.52 5.00
C LYS A 414 36.56 17.12 3.52
N SER A 415 35.60 17.39 2.61
CA SER A 415 35.77 17.92 1.22
C SER A 415 34.58 17.55 0.30
N LYS A 416 34.44 18.18 -0.90
CA LYS A 416 33.16 18.35 -1.63
C LYS A 416 33.34 18.74 -3.13
N ILE A 417 32.28 18.60 -3.96
CA ILE A 417 31.92 19.38 -5.20
C ILE A 417 32.13 18.77 -6.65
N ALA A 418 31.07 18.87 -7.49
CA ALA A 418 30.99 18.98 -8.99
C ALA A 418 31.27 17.78 -9.96
N GLN A 419 30.68 17.64 -11.19
CA GLN A 419 29.36 18.06 -11.77
C GLN A 419 29.14 17.52 -13.24
N SER A 420 27.94 17.01 -13.59
CA SER A 420 27.26 17.03 -14.95
C SER A 420 27.93 16.37 -16.19
N SER A 421 27.33 16.16 -17.40
CA SER A 421 25.96 16.37 -17.96
C SER A 421 25.71 15.58 -19.30
N LEU A 422 24.45 15.14 -19.57
CA LEU A 422 23.71 15.03 -20.88
C LEU A 422 24.29 14.19 -22.08
N LEU A 423 23.58 13.67 -23.12
CA LEU A 423 22.14 13.51 -23.51
C LEU A 423 21.90 12.33 -24.52
N THR A 424 20.63 12.11 -24.93
CA THR A 424 19.97 11.03 -25.77
C THR A 424 20.06 11.23 -27.32
N PRO A 425 19.28 10.58 -28.25
CA PRO A 425 18.42 9.33 -28.35
C PRO A 425 18.77 8.49 -29.65
N PRO A 426 17.89 7.86 -30.51
CA PRO A 426 16.60 7.10 -30.40
C PRO A 426 16.49 5.69 -31.13
N LEU A 427 15.46 4.90 -30.75
CA LEU A 427 14.61 3.87 -31.45
C LEU A 427 14.97 3.12 -32.77
N ALA A 428 14.62 1.80 -32.83
CA ALA A 428 13.77 1.14 -33.88
C ALA A 428 13.32 -0.33 -33.50
N THR A 429 12.28 -0.90 -34.15
CA THR A 429 11.40 -2.00 -33.61
C THR A 429 11.23 -3.30 -34.46
N ARG A 430 10.62 -4.36 -33.84
CA ARG A 430 9.88 -5.58 -34.33
C ARG A 430 10.67 -6.91 -34.49
N THR A 431 10.11 -8.15 -34.38
CA THR A 431 8.86 -8.76 -33.80
C THR A 431 9.00 -10.33 -33.73
N ALA A 432 8.28 -11.03 -32.82
CA ALA A 432 8.43 -12.46 -32.43
C ALA A 432 7.59 -13.54 -33.21
N ILE A 433 7.43 -14.77 -32.67
CA ILE A 433 6.64 -15.95 -33.16
C ILE A 433 6.00 -16.68 -31.94
N ILE A 434 4.90 -17.46 -32.08
CA ILE A 434 3.97 -17.87 -30.99
C ILE A 434 3.39 -19.31 -31.10
N TYR A 435 2.91 -19.89 -29.98
CA TYR A 435 2.05 -21.10 -29.81
C TYR A 435 0.95 -20.90 -28.69
N PRO A 436 -0.08 -21.78 -28.52
CA PRO A 436 -1.45 -21.31 -28.16
C PRO A 436 -2.05 -21.52 -26.74
N ARG A 437 -2.89 -20.52 -26.38
CA ARG A 437 -4.14 -20.47 -25.55
C ARG A 437 -4.28 -21.29 -24.25
N LYS A 438 -4.44 -20.55 -23.14
CA LYS A 438 -5.50 -20.75 -22.12
C LYS A 438 -6.56 -19.63 -22.24
N ALA A 439 -7.57 -19.63 -21.37
CA ALA A 439 -8.55 -18.55 -21.21
C ALA A 439 -8.94 -18.40 -19.73
N VAL A 440 -9.34 -17.18 -19.32
CA VAL A 440 -9.92 -16.87 -17.99
C VAL A 440 -10.91 -17.95 -17.60
N ASN A 441 -10.58 -18.75 -16.59
CA ASN A 441 -11.41 -19.91 -16.29
C ASN A 441 -12.36 -19.66 -15.12
N MET A 442 -13.64 -19.44 -15.44
CA MET A 442 -14.72 -19.37 -14.48
C MET A 442 -14.84 -20.65 -13.63
N ASP A 443 -14.27 -21.78 -14.06
CA ASP A 443 -14.15 -23.00 -13.25
C ASP A 443 -13.39 -22.78 -11.92
N LEU A 444 -12.46 -21.80 -11.85
CA LEU A 444 -11.72 -21.49 -10.62
C LEU A 444 -12.68 -21.22 -9.44
N PHE A 445 -13.79 -20.55 -9.71
CA PHE A 445 -14.81 -20.20 -8.71
C PHE A 445 -15.47 -21.44 -8.08
N ASP A 446 -15.53 -22.56 -8.81
CA ASP A 446 -16.12 -23.82 -8.33
C ASP A 446 -15.09 -24.72 -7.63
N THR A 447 -13.81 -24.32 -7.57
CA THR A 447 -12.77 -25.15 -6.95
C THR A 447 -12.83 -25.12 -5.42
N PRO A 448 -12.51 -26.25 -4.75
CA PRO A 448 -12.26 -26.26 -3.31
C PRO A 448 -11.17 -25.27 -2.90
N THR A 449 -10.15 -25.06 -3.76
CA THR A 449 -9.06 -24.10 -3.54
C THR A 449 -9.56 -22.66 -3.43
N PHE A 450 -10.49 -22.23 -4.29
CA PHE A 450 -11.10 -20.89 -4.20
C PHE A 450 -11.97 -20.75 -2.94
N THR A 451 -12.79 -21.75 -2.63
CA THR A 451 -13.58 -21.75 -1.38
C THR A 451 -12.70 -21.62 -0.15
N HIS A 452 -11.64 -22.44 -0.06
CA HIS A 452 -10.68 -22.40 1.04
C HIS A 452 -9.91 -21.07 1.10
N ARG A 453 -9.58 -20.48 -0.05
CA ARG A 453 -8.98 -19.13 -0.14
C ARG A 453 -9.92 -18.08 0.47
N VAL A 454 -11.20 -18.09 0.13
CA VAL A 454 -12.19 -17.15 0.72
C VAL A 454 -12.30 -17.35 2.23
N GLU A 455 -12.39 -18.60 2.71
CA GLU A 455 -12.44 -18.92 4.14
C GLU A 455 -11.22 -18.41 4.92
N ILE A 456 -10.00 -18.65 4.41
CA ILE A 456 -8.75 -18.14 5.00
C ILE A 456 -8.77 -16.61 5.05
N LEU A 457 -9.23 -15.94 3.99
CA LEU A 457 -9.31 -14.48 3.97
C LEU A 457 -10.36 -13.96 4.97
N MET A 458 -11.52 -14.61 5.10
CA MET A 458 -12.55 -14.26 6.08
C MET A 458 -12.04 -14.41 7.53
N GLN A 459 -11.35 -15.52 7.84
CA GLN A 459 -10.75 -15.76 9.16
C GLN A 459 -9.70 -14.68 9.50
N ASN A 460 -8.76 -14.42 8.59
CA ASN A 460 -7.71 -13.42 8.79
C ASN A 460 -8.25 -11.98 8.96
N ASN A 461 -9.40 -11.66 8.36
CA ASN A 461 -9.99 -10.32 8.39
C ASN A 461 -11.22 -10.21 9.32
N ARG A 462 -11.55 -11.26 10.08
CA ARG A 462 -12.67 -11.31 11.04
C ARG A 462 -14.01 -10.96 10.39
N VAL A 463 -14.36 -11.74 9.35
CA VAL A 463 -15.62 -11.63 8.61
C VAL A 463 -16.48 -12.86 8.91
N PRO A 464 -17.61 -12.74 9.62
CA PRO A 464 -18.48 -13.88 9.91
C PRO A 464 -19.14 -14.48 8.67
N GLY A 465 -19.66 -13.64 7.77
CA GLY A 465 -20.38 -14.02 6.57
C GLY A 465 -20.11 -13.07 5.41
N LEU A 466 -19.93 -13.64 4.22
CA LEU A 466 -19.55 -12.94 3.01
C LEU A 466 -20.15 -13.62 1.79
N SER A 467 -20.51 -12.85 0.78
CA SER A 467 -20.96 -13.35 -0.52
C SER A 467 -20.15 -12.72 -1.65
N VAL A 468 -19.94 -13.48 -2.72
CA VAL A 468 -19.21 -13.08 -3.93
C VAL A 468 -20.07 -13.37 -5.15
N ALA A 469 -20.08 -12.47 -6.13
CA ALA A 469 -20.51 -12.79 -7.50
C ALA A 469 -19.52 -12.23 -8.53
N VAL A 470 -19.37 -12.95 -9.64
CA VAL A 470 -18.47 -12.64 -10.75
C VAL A 470 -19.23 -12.82 -12.07
N VAL A 471 -19.02 -11.90 -13.02
CA VAL A 471 -19.51 -11.97 -14.40
C VAL A 471 -18.33 -11.93 -15.37
N GLN A 472 -18.34 -12.80 -16.37
CA GLN A 472 -17.35 -12.84 -17.44
C GLN A 472 -18.04 -13.20 -18.76
N GLY A 473 -18.25 -12.19 -19.62
CA GLY A 473 -19.15 -12.31 -20.76
C GLY A 473 -20.57 -12.63 -20.30
N ASP A 474 -21.22 -13.62 -20.94
CA ASP A 474 -22.56 -14.08 -20.55
C ASP A 474 -22.62 -14.90 -19.25
N GLN A 475 -21.48 -15.39 -18.74
CA GLN A 475 -21.46 -16.26 -17.56
C GLN A 475 -21.46 -15.45 -16.27
N VAL A 476 -22.34 -15.82 -15.33
CA VAL A 476 -22.36 -15.33 -13.94
C VAL A 476 -22.16 -16.52 -13.00
N LYS A 477 -21.32 -16.36 -11.98
CA LYS A 477 -21.18 -17.29 -10.85
C LYS A 477 -21.26 -16.54 -9.53
N SER A 478 -21.74 -17.21 -8.49
CA SER A 478 -22.07 -16.58 -7.21
C SER A 478 -22.06 -17.59 -6.06
N ALA A 479 -21.54 -17.20 -4.89
CA ALA A 479 -21.53 -18.03 -3.69
C ALA A 479 -21.66 -17.19 -2.41
N GLY A 480 -22.11 -17.82 -1.33
CA GLY A 480 -22.08 -17.29 0.03
C GLY A 480 -21.24 -18.20 0.92
N TYR A 481 -20.56 -17.61 1.90
CA TYR A 481 -19.59 -18.23 2.78
C TYR A 481 -19.80 -17.76 4.22
N GLY A 482 -19.65 -18.66 5.20
CA GLY A 482 -19.84 -18.34 6.62
C GLY A 482 -21.30 -18.07 7.02
N LEU A 483 -21.52 -17.16 7.96
CA LEU A 483 -22.79 -16.95 8.67
C LEU A 483 -23.37 -15.54 8.47
N ALA A 484 -24.65 -15.45 8.11
CA ALA A 484 -25.41 -14.21 8.04
C ALA A 484 -25.64 -13.57 9.42
N SER A 485 -25.69 -14.39 10.49
CA SER A 485 -25.58 -13.97 11.89
C SER A 485 -24.82 -15.02 12.71
N VAL A 486 -23.88 -14.56 13.53
CA VAL A 486 -23.18 -15.42 14.50
C VAL A 486 -24.16 -15.89 15.59
N LYS A 487 -25.08 -15.03 16.03
CA LYS A 487 -26.02 -15.35 17.10
C LYS A 487 -27.04 -16.44 16.74
N SER A 488 -27.59 -16.44 15.52
CA SER A 488 -28.57 -17.46 15.09
C SER A 488 -27.98 -18.63 14.31
N GLN A 489 -26.69 -18.57 13.94
CA GLN A 489 -26.00 -19.57 13.10
C GLN A 489 -26.64 -19.74 11.70
N GLU A 490 -27.33 -18.72 11.20
CA GLU A 490 -27.90 -18.70 9.86
C GLU A 490 -26.78 -18.66 8.80
N PRO A 491 -26.79 -19.54 7.78
CA PRO A 491 -25.76 -19.57 6.75
C PRO A 491 -25.85 -18.38 5.79
N CYS A 492 -24.70 -17.88 5.36
CA CYS A 492 -24.61 -16.87 4.32
C CYS A 492 -24.85 -17.48 2.92
N THR A 493 -25.55 -16.75 2.05
CA THR A 493 -25.89 -17.20 0.67
C THR A 493 -25.66 -16.06 -0.33
N ALA A 494 -25.56 -16.38 -1.63
CA ALA A 494 -25.46 -15.36 -2.69
C ALA A 494 -26.68 -14.41 -2.77
N ASP A 495 -27.80 -14.80 -2.16
CA ASP A 495 -29.04 -14.02 -2.02
C ASP A 495 -29.17 -13.27 -0.68
N THR A 496 -28.24 -13.46 0.25
CA THR A 496 -28.23 -12.76 1.54
C THR A 496 -28.10 -11.26 1.30
N LEU A 497 -28.91 -10.49 2.04
CA LEU A 497 -29.03 -9.05 1.94
C LEU A 497 -28.11 -8.36 2.95
N PHE A 498 -27.30 -7.43 2.45
CA PHE A 498 -26.39 -6.59 3.23
C PHE A 498 -26.70 -5.12 2.95
N ASP A 499 -26.42 -4.22 3.89
CA ASP A 499 -26.24 -2.82 3.56
C ASP A 499 -24.96 -2.67 2.73
N ILE A 500 -25.05 -2.09 1.54
CA ILE A 500 -23.91 -1.89 0.64
C ILE A 500 -23.20 -0.55 0.89
N ALA A 501 -23.63 0.21 1.90
CA ALA A 501 -23.06 1.48 2.33
C ALA A 501 -22.72 2.38 1.13
N SER A 502 -21.52 2.95 1.08
CA SER A 502 -21.11 3.86 0.00
C SER A 502 -21.04 3.26 -1.42
N SER A 503 -21.18 1.94 -1.63
CA SER A 503 -21.43 1.42 -2.98
C SER A 503 -22.77 1.89 -3.56
N SER A 504 -23.71 2.32 -2.72
CA SER A 504 -25.00 2.94 -3.09
C SER A 504 -24.83 4.16 -4.00
N LYS A 505 -23.73 4.91 -3.86
CA LYS A 505 -23.44 6.11 -4.65
C LYS A 505 -23.49 5.86 -6.16
N SER A 506 -23.11 4.67 -6.61
CA SER A 506 -23.19 4.26 -8.02
C SER A 506 -24.63 4.12 -8.56
N LEU A 507 -25.58 3.72 -7.70
CA LEU A 507 -27.00 3.63 -8.04
C LEU A 507 -27.67 5.02 -8.00
N THR A 508 -27.27 5.88 -7.06
CA THR A 508 -27.67 7.30 -7.01
C THR A 508 -27.19 8.05 -8.26
N ALA A 509 -25.93 7.83 -8.65
CA ALA A 509 -25.37 8.35 -9.90
C ALA A 509 -26.13 7.85 -11.13
N ALA A 510 -26.50 6.56 -11.17
CA ALA A 510 -27.32 6.00 -12.24
C ALA A 510 -28.73 6.61 -12.27
N ALA A 511 -29.34 6.88 -11.11
CA ALA A 511 -30.63 7.56 -11.03
C ALA A 511 -30.58 8.99 -11.59
N ILE A 512 -29.52 9.75 -11.28
CA ILE A 512 -29.26 11.08 -11.86
C ILE A 512 -29.01 10.99 -13.37
N ALA A 513 -28.17 10.07 -13.84
CA ALA A 513 -27.92 9.88 -15.27
C ALA A 513 -29.19 9.48 -16.05
N LEU A 514 -30.13 8.79 -15.39
CA LEU A 514 -31.45 8.48 -15.93
C LEU A 514 -32.47 9.63 -15.85
N LEU A 515 -32.22 10.70 -15.09
CA LEU A 515 -32.94 11.97 -15.23
C LEU A 515 -32.33 12.83 -16.34
N VAL A 516 -31.01 12.92 -16.42
CA VAL A 516 -30.30 13.72 -17.44
C VAL A 516 -30.65 13.28 -18.87
N LYS A 517 -30.86 11.98 -19.09
CA LYS A 517 -31.32 11.43 -20.38
C LYS A 517 -32.84 11.54 -20.60
N ASP A 518 -33.63 11.80 -19.58
CA ASP A 518 -35.09 11.79 -19.67
C ASP A 518 -35.62 13.16 -20.09
N ASN A 519 -36.03 13.27 -21.37
CA ASN A 519 -36.52 14.50 -22.00
C ASN A 519 -37.72 15.18 -21.29
N ASN A 520 -38.31 14.56 -20.26
CA ASN A 520 -39.30 15.20 -19.40
C ASN A 520 -38.68 16.16 -18.35
N PHE A 521 -37.36 16.11 -18.13
CA PHE A 521 -36.60 16.94 -17.19
C PHE A 521 -35.43 17.66 -17.89
N PRO A 522 -35.69 18.41 -18.99
CA PRO A 522 -34.62 18.96 -19.84
C PRO A 522 -33.68 19.92 -19.10
N GLU A 523 -34.12 20.53 -18.00
CA GLU A 523 -33.31 21.41 -17.16
C GLU A 523 -32.31 20.66 -16.25
N VAL A 524 -32.44 19.34 -16.10
CA VAL A 524 -31.54 18.51 -15.30
C VAL A 524 -30.39 18.02 -16.18
N GLN A 525 -29.31 18.79 -16.28
CA GLN A 525 -28.08 18.42 -16.99
C GLN A 525 -26.90 18.35 -16.02
N TYR A 526 -25.81 17.69 -16.40
CA TYR A 526 -24.64 17.55 -15.52
C TYR A 526 -24.05 18.91 -15.11
N ASP A 527 -24.06 19.89 -16.00
CA ASP A 527 -23.60 21.26 -15.81
C ASP A 527 -24.67 22.22 -15.28
N SER A 528 -25.89 21.75 -14.99
CA SER A 528 -26.93 22.56 -14.35
C SER A 528 -26.55 22.92 -12.92
N ILE A 529 -26.72 24.20 -12.56
CA ILE A 529 -26.43 24.75 -11.23
C ILE A 529 -27.50 24.24 -10.24
N VAL A 530 -27.09 23.70 -9.09
CA VAL A 530 -28.02 22.99 -8.19
C VAL A 530 -29.01 23.94 -7.51
N SER A 531 -28.63 25.18 -7.21
CA SER A 531 -29.54 26.21 -6.69
C SER A 531 -30.61 26.64 -7.70
N GLU A 532 -30.35 26.58 -9.01
CA GLU A 532 -31.39 26.83 -10.03
C GLU A 532 -32.42 25.67 -10.08
N LEU A 533 -32.03 24.47 -9.64
CA LEU A 533 -32.88 23.29 -9.59
C LEU A 533 -33.62 23.13 -8.25
N LEU A 534 -33.09 23.68 -7.15
CA LEU A 534 -33.58 23.59 -5.77
C LEU A 534 -33.51 24.95 -5.03
N PRO A 535 -34.12 26.05 -5.54
CA PRO A 535 -33.84 27.43 -5.09
C PRO A 535 -34.16 27.75 -3.63
N GLU A 536 -35.16 27.07 -3.03
CA GLU A 536 -35.51 27.27 -1.61
C GLU A 536 -34.56 26.50 -0.67
N ASP A 537 -34.04 25.36 -1.13
CA ASP A 537 -33.42 24.33 -0.30
C ASP A 537 -31.90 24.29 -0.41
N PHE A 538 -31.35 24.34 -1.62
CA PHE A 538 -29.90 24.27 -1.85
C PHE A 538 -29.26 25.66 -1.74
N VAL A 539 -28.73 25.95 -0.57
CA VAL A 539 -27.88 27.12 -0.28
C VAL A 539 -26.67 26.62 0.49
N MET A 540 -25.47 27.07 0.12
CA MET A 540 -24.22 26.79 0.82
C MET A 540 -23.76 28.04 1.59
N SER A 541 -22.76 27.91 2.47
CA SER A 541 -22.33 28.98 3.38
C SER A 541 -21.76 30.24 2.72
N ASP A 542 -21.52 30.24 1.40
CA ASP A 542 -21.20 31.45 0.63
C ASP A 542 -21.88 31.50 -0.76
N GLU A 543 -21.88 32.70 -1.34
CA GLU A 543 -22.48 32.99 -2.64
C GLU A 543 -21.74 32.34 -3.82
N LEU A 544 -20.43 32.09 -3.73
CA LEU A 544 -19.67 31.49 -4.82
C LEU A 544 -20.08 30.01 -4.98
N HIS A 545 -20.13 29.27 -3.87
CA HIS A 545 -20.57 27.88 -3.87
C HIS A 545 -22.05 27.79 -4.28
N THR A 546 -22.92 28.58 -3.65
CA THR A 546 -24.36 28.58 -3.94
C THR A 546 -24.68 28.85 -5.41
N ASN A 547 -23.96 29.77 -6.06
CA ASN A 547 -24.25 30.19 -7.44
C ASN A 547 -23.38 29.50 -8.51
N THR A 548 -22.50 28.55 -8.17
CA THR A 548 -21.63 27.88 -9.18
C THR A 548 -21.50 26.37 -9.07
N VAL A 549 -21.99 25.74 -7.99
CA VAL A 549 -21.97 24.28 -7.83
C VAL A 549 -23.05 23.62 -8.69
N THR A 550 -22.64 22.62 -9.48
CA THR A 550 -23.44 21.87 -10.47
C THR A 550 -23.62 20.40 -10.07
N ILE A 551 -24.52 19.68 -10.75
CA ILE A 551 -24.71 18.24 -10.55
C ILE A 551 -23.39 17.46 -10.70
N ASP A 552 -22.50 17.85 -11.61
CA ASP A 552 -21.21 17.20 -11.81
C ASP A 552 -20.21 17.45 -10.67
N ASP A 553 -20.38 18.53 -9.91
CA ASP A 553 -19.55 18.84 -8.73
C ASP A 553 -19.95 17.98 -7.53
N LEU A 554 -21.25 17.74 -7.35
CA LEU A 554 -21.82 16.79 -6.37
C LEU A 554 -21.36 15.37 -6.71
N LEU A 555 -21.57 14.92 -7.95
CA LEU A 555 -21.18 13.59 -8.41
C LEU A 555 -19.67 13.34 -8.29
N GLY A 556 -18.86 14.34 -8.67
CA GLY A 556 -17.41 14.22 -8.72
C GLY A 556 -16.66 14.46 -7.40
N HIS A 557 -17.35 14.70 -6.28
CA HIS A 557 -16.72 15.04 -4.99
C HIS A 557 -15.71 16.20 -5.08
N HIS A 558 -16.11 17.29 -5.74
CA HIS A 558 -15.27 18.48 -5.94
C HIS A 558 -16.01 19.80 -5.73
N THR A 559 -17.07 19.78 -4.92
CA THR A 559 -17.75 21.00 -4.44
C THR A 559 -16.90 21.85 -3.51
N GLY A 560 -15.95 21.25 -2.77
CA GLY A 560 -15.17 21.94 -1.73
C GLY A 560 -15.76 21.83 -0.31
N MET A 561 -16.98 21.30 -0.17
CA MET A 561 -17.57 20.94 1.13
C MET A 561 -16.90 19.66 1.68
N PRO A 562 -16.47 19.62 2.95
CA PRO A 562 -15.94 18.41 3.58
C PRO A 562 -17.07 17.51 4.11
N GLY A 563 -16.76 16.57 5.01
CA GLY A 563 -17.72 15.55 5.44
C GLY A 563 -18.82 16.13 6.32
N HIS A 564 -18.42 16.84 7.39
CA HIS A 564 -19.31 17.25 8.49
C HIS A 564 -20.18 16.11 9.05
N ASP A 565 -19.74 14.84 8.96
CA ASP A 565 -20.55 13.67 9.36
C ASP A 565 -21.11 13.73 10.81
N PRO A 566 -20.46 14.38 11.81
CA PRO A 566 -21.08 14.58 13.13
C PRO A 566 -22.29 15.53 13.14
N SER A 567 -22.54 16.32 12.08
CA SER A 567 -23.64 17.30 12.05
C SER A 567 -25.03 16.67 11.89
N TYR A 568 -25.14 15.45 11.32
CA TYR A 568 -26.42 14.86 10.96
C TYR A 568 -27.17 14.29 12.18
N MET A 569 -28.45 14.60 12.33
CA MET A 569 -29.32 14.07 13.38
C MET A 569 -29.94 12.73 12.93
N GLY A 570 -29.63 11.64 13.65
CA GLY A 570 -30.06 10.29 13.27
C GLY A 570 -31.51 9.99 13.62
N THR A 571 -32.00 8.80 13.24
CA THR A 571 -33.39 8.34 13.50
C THR A 571 -33.76 8.15 14.98
N HIS A 572 -32.85 8.48 15.91
CA HIS A 572 -33.06 8.46 17.36
C HIS A 572 -33.05 9.86 18.00
N ALA A 573 -32.78 10.91 17.23
CA ALA A 573 -32.88 12.30 17.68
C ALA A 573 -34.33 12.71 17.96
N ALA A 574 -34.51 13.80 18.71
CA ALA A 574 -35.82 14.45 18.89
C ALA A 574 -36.36 15.04 17.58
N GLU A 575 -35.45 15.55 16.74
CA GLU A 575 -35.71 16.04 15.38
C GLU A 575 -34.73 15.33 14.42
N PRO A 576 -35.08 14.15 13.88
CA PRO A 576 -34.24 13.44 12.91
C PRO A 576 -34.16 14.14 11.56
N ASP A 577 -33.02 14.01 10.89
CA ASP A 577 -32.81 14.54 9.54
C ASP A 577 -33.46 13.67 8.44
N ASP A 578 -33.69 14.31 7.28
CA ASP A 578 -33.97 13.68 6.00
C ASP A 578 -33.16 14.34 4.87
N ALA A 579 -33.42 13.95 3.61
CA ALA A 579 -32.67 14.50 2.48
C ALA A 579 -32.91 16.00 2.23
N GLN A 580 -34.06 16.56 2.62
CA GLN A 580 -34.34 17.98 2.50
C GLN A 580 -33.69 18.76 3.64
N SER A 581 -33.72 18.28 4.89
CA SER A 581 -33.07 18.97 6.01
C SER A 581 -31.55 18.99 5.86
N ILE A 582 -30.93 17.87 5.47
CA ILE A 582 -29.49 17.79 5.11
C ILE A 582 -29.14 18.77 3.99
N THR A 583 -29.98 18.85 2.94
CA THR A 583 -29.76 19.82 1.84
C THR A 583 -29.85 21.26 2.33
N ARG A 584 -30.81 21.57 3.22
CA ARG A 584 -30.96 22.91 3.81
C ARG A 584 -29.82 23.28 4.74
N ASN A 585 -29.28 22.33 5.51
CA ASN A 585 -28.27 22.58 6.53
C ASN A 585 -26.89 23.01 5.95
N LEU A 586 -26.64 22.76 4.67
CA LEU A 586 -25.41 23.19 3.96
C LEU A 586 -25.10 24.69 4.08
N ARG A 587 -26.12 25.54 4.31
CA ARG A 587 -25.95 26.99 4.52
C ARG A 587 -25.29 27.34 5.85
N ASN A 588 -25.26 26.41 6.80
CA ASN A 588 -24.68 26.56 8.13
C ASN A 588 -23.29 25.91 8.27
N LEU A 589 -22.78 25.25 7.22
CA LEU A 589 -21.59 24.40 7.27
C LEU A 589 -20.44 24.98 6.43
N ALA A 590 -19.22 24.93 6.96
CA ALA A 590 -18.08 25.66 6.41
C ALA A 590 -17.34 24.90 5.30
N VAL A 591 -17.23 25.51 4.13
CA VAL A 591 -16.48 24.96 2.99
C VAL A 591 -14.96 24.95 3.23
N ALA A 592 -14.31 23.86 2.84
CA ALA A 592 -12.88 23.62 3.05
C ALA A 592 -12.00 24.02 1.85
N ALA A 593 -12.60 24.31 0.69
CA ALA A 593 -11.93 24.86 -0.49
C ALA A 593 -12.96 25.44 -1.49
N PRO A 594 -12.58 26.29 -2.45
CA PRO A 594 -13.47 26.69 -3.55
C PRO A 594 -13.79 25.50 -4.48
N PRO A 595 -14.90 25.56 -5.26
CA PRO A 595 -15.29 24.47 -6.15
C PRO A 595 -14.22 24.11 -7.17
N ARG A 596 -14.12 22.83 -7.52
CA ARG A 596 -13.25 22.25 -8.57
C ARG A 596 -11.74 22.41 -8.32
N THR A 597 -11.33 22.89 -7.14
CA THR A 597 -9.90 23.08 -6.80
C THR A 597 -9.20 21.82 -6.27
N ARG A 598 -9.93 20.93 -5.60
CA ARG A 598 -9.45 19.61 -5.12
C ARG A 598 -10.61 18.63 -4.92
N TYR A 599 -10.33 17.34 -4.98
CA TYR A 599 -11.23 16.28 -4.53
C TYR A 599 -11.40 16.34 -2.99
N ILE A 600 -12.64 16.34 -2.52
CA ILE A 600 -13.00 16.13 -1.11
C ILE A 600 -14.25 15.24 -1.07
N TYR A 601 -14.11 14.07 -0.46
CA TYR A 601 -15.22 13.11 -0.31
C TYR A 601 -16.21 13.65 0.72
N CYS A 602 -17.48 13.76 0.33
CA CYS A 602 -18.56 14.32 1.16
C CYS A 602 -19.84 13.50 0.96
N ASN A 603 -20.42 12.98 2.04
CA ASN A 603 -21.65 12.19 1.96
C ASN A 603 -22.87 13.06 1.64
N MET A 604 -23.01 14.24 2.27
CA MET A 604 -24.14 15.16 2.09
C MET A 604 -24.44 15.45 0.61
N MET A 605 -23.41 15.62 -0.23
CA MET A 605 -23.58 15.89 -1.66
C MET A 605 -24.34 14.78 -2.40
N TYR A 606 -24.26 13.52 -1.95
CA TYR A 606 -25.04 12.42 -2.51
C TYR A 606 -26.47 12.36 -1.93
N THR A 607 -26.67 12.75 -0.67
CA THR A 607 -28.00 12.98 -0.10
C THR A 607 -28.76 14.07 -0.88
N VAL A 608 -28.11 15.18 -1.22
CA VAL A 608 -28.68 16.27 -2.05
C VAL A 608 -29.16 15.77 -3.42
N LEU A 609 -28.42 14.84 -4.05
CA LEU A 609 -28.84 14.25 -5.32
C LEU A 609 -30.14 13.43 -5.17
N THR A 610 -30.42 12.85 -4.00
CA THR A 610 -31.71 12.17 -3.75
C THR A 610 -32.84 13.18 -3.63
N HIS A 611 -32.65 14.28 -2.88
CA HIS A 611 -33.63 15.36 -2.77
C HIS A 611 -33.92 16.01 -4.14
N LEU A 612 -32.90 16.17 -4.99
CA LEU A 612 -33.06 16.61 -6.37
C LEU A 612 -33.95 15.66 -7.18
N ILE A 613 -33.72 14.34 -7.08
CA ILE A 613 -34.55 13.32 -7.73
C ILE A 613 -36.00 13.41 -7.22
N GLU A 614 -36.21 13.56 -5.91
CA GLU A 614 -37.53 13.60 -5.30
C GLU A 614 -38.31 14.86 -5.70
N ALA A 615 -37.68 16.03 -5.61
CA ALA A 615 -38.27 17.32 -6.00
C ALA A 615 -38.61 17.40 -7.50
N LYS A 616 -37.74 16.88 -8.38
CA LYS A 616 -37.95 16.91 -9.83
C LYS A 616 -38.93 15.84 -10.29
N SER A 617 -38.74 14.58 -9.90
CA SER A 617 -39.56 13.45 -10.38
C SER A 617 -40.93 13.34 -9.70
N ARG A 618 -41.11 13.96 -8.51
CA ARG A 618 -42.29 13.83 -7.63
C ARG A 618 -42.58 12.38 -7.23
N GLN A 619 -41.54 11.57 -7.11
CA GLN A 619 -41.56 10.21 -6.57
C GLN A 619 -40.55 10.14 -5.44
N SER A 620 -40.76 9.30 -4.43
CA SER A 620 -39.72 9.06 -3.43
C SER A 620 -38.49 8.42 -4.09
N PHE A 621 -37.29 8.65 -3.56
CA PHE A 621 -36.05 8.10 -4.11
C PHE A 621 -36.07 6.57 -4.12
N SER A 622 -36.70 5.96 -3.11
CA SER A 622 -36.97 4.51 -3.04
C SER A 622 -37.83 4.02 -4.23
N GLU A 623 -38.93 4.70 -4.53
CA GLU A 623 -39.77 4.36 -5.69
C GLU A 623 -39.06 4.60 -7.03
N PHE A 624 -38.26 5.66 -7.13
CA PHE A 624 -37.51 5.98 -8.34
C PHE A 624 -36.48 4.88 -8.62
N LEU A 625 -35.66 4.51 -7.61
CA LEU A 625 -34.72 3.40 -7.71
C LEU A 625 -35.43 2.10 -8.10
N GLN A 626 -36.57 1.78 -7.45
CA GLN A 626 -37.33 0.57 -7.75
C GLN A 626 -37.80 0.55 -9.22
N LYS A 627 -38.57 1.56 -9.65
CA LYS A 627 -39.23 1.59 -10.97
C LYS A 627 -38.28 1.83 -12.15
N ARG A 628 -37.17 2.55 -11.92
CA ARG A 628 -36.22 2.98 -12.97
C ARG A 628 -34.99 2.09 -13.08
N ILE A 629 -34.55 1.46 -11.98
CA ILE A 629 -33.35 0.61 -11.95
C ILE A 629 -33.71 -0.82 -11.57
N PHE A 630 -34.22 -1.07 -10.35
CA PHE A 630 -34.31 -2.42 -9.81
C PHE A 630 -35.28 -3.32 -10.59
N ASP A 631 -36.51 -2.84 -10.86
CA ASP A 631 -37.51 -3.55 -11.68
C ASP A 631 -37.02 -3.78 -13.11
N ARG A 632 -36.22 -2.85 -13.65
CA ARG A 632 -35.70 -2.89 -15.03
C ARG A 632 -34.56 -3.88 -15.20
N LEU A 633 -33.78 -4.10 -14.15
CA LEU A 633 -32.66 -5.04 -14.12
C LEU A 633 -33.02 -6.40 -13.48
N GLY A 634 -34.26 -6.56 -12.97
CA GLY A 634 -34.67 -7.76 -12.24
C GLY A 634 -33.98 -7.93 -10.88
N MET A 635 -33.61 -6.82 -10.24
CA MET A 635 -33.02 -6.76 -8.90
C MET A 635 -34.12 -6.83 -7.84
N ALA A 636 -34.72 -8.01 -7.69
CA ALA A 636 -35.99 -8.18 -6.98
C ALA A 636 -35.88 -8.05 -5.44
N LEU A 637 -34.70 -8.29 -4.87
CA LEU A 637 -34.43 -8.22 -3.43
C LEU A 637 -33.85 -6.85 -3.04
N SER A 638 -33.17 -6.15 -3.96
CA SER A 638 -32.59 -4.82 -3.72
C SER A 638 -33.62 -3.79 -3.26
N SER A 639 -33.26 -3.02 -2.24
CA SER A 639 -34.12 -2.07 -1.51
C SER A 639 -33.38 -0.77 -1.19
N LEU A 640 -34.08 0.35 -1.03
CA LEU A 640 -33.58 1.48 -0.25
C LEU A 640 -34.18 1.39 1.17
N GLN A 641 -33.32 1.45 2.19
CA GLN A 641 -33.61 1.20 3.61
C GLN A 641 -34.01 -0.27 3.92
N PRO A 642 -33.69 -0.80 5.12
CA PRO A 642 -34.04 -2.17 5.51
C PRO A 642 -35.56 -2.41 5.62
N GLU A 643 -36.36 -1.39 5.92
CA GLU A 643 -37.83 -1.52 6.01
C GLU A 643 -38.45 -1.93 4.68
N ALA A 644 -37.90 -1.49 3.54
CA ALA A 644 -38.40 -1.86 2.22
C ALA A 644 -38.05 -3.31 1.83
N ALA A 645 -37.04 -3.92 2.45
CA ALA A 645 -36.80 -5.36 2.39
C ALA A 645 -37.78 -6.11 3.31
N LYS A 646 -37.95 -5.65 4.56
CA LYS A 646 -38.89 -6.23 5.54
C LYS A 646 -40.33 -6.21 5.03
N ALA A 647 -40.80 -5.10 4.47
CA ALA A 647 -42.15 -4.93 3.91
C ALA A 647 -42.44 -5.82 2.68
N ARG A 648 -41.39 -6.29 1.97
CA ARG A 648 -41.50 -7.28 0.87
C ARG A 648 -41.32 -8.73 1.33
N GLY A 649 -41.22 -8.98 2.63
CA GLY A 649 -41.04 -10.31 3.21
C GLY A 649 -39.61 -10.85 3.13
N HIS A 650 -38.62 -10.00 2.84
CA HIS A 650 -37.21 -10.38 2.72
C HIS A 650 -36.43 -10.24 4.05
N ASP A 651 -37.12 -10.01 5.17
CA ASP A 651 -36.53 -9.93 6.52
C ASP A 651 -35.64 -11.16 6.83
N HIS A 652 -36.11 -12.36 6.46
CA HIS A 652 -35.39 -13.64 6.57
C HIS A 652 -34.10 -13.76 5.72
N ARG A 653 -33.70 -12.69 5.02
CA ARG A 653 -32.46 -12.61 4.24
C ARG A 653 -31.51 -11.51 4.71
N LEU A 654 -31.96 -10.64 5.63
CA LEU A 654 -31.13 -9.55 6.16
C LEU A 654 -30.05 -10.11 7.09
N ALA A 655 -28.80 -10.01 6.67
CA ALA A 655 -27.67 -10.28 7.56
C ALA A 655 -27.69 -9.31 8.75
N LYS A 656 -27.26 -9.79 9.92
CA LYS A 656 -26.93 -8.92 11.05
C LYS A 656 -25.52 -8.38 10.82
N GLY A 657 -25.27 -7.11 11.14
CA GLY A 657 -23.93 -6.52 11.08
C GLY A 657 -23.11 -6.97 12.29
N HIS A 658 -21.79 -7.12 12.13
CA HIS A 658 -20.91 -7.58 13.22
C HIS A 658 -19.68 -6.69 13.41
N ILE A 659 -19.43 -6.35 14.66
CA ILE A 659 -18.16 -5.78 15.15
C ILE A 659 -17.41 -6.86 15.92
N TRP A 660 -16.09 -6.92 15.79
CA TRP A 660 -15.25 -7.76 16.67
C TRP A 660 -14.80 -6.97 17.90
N ASP A 661 -15.22 -7.40 19.09
CA ASP A 661 -14.67 -6.89 20.34
C ASP A 661 -13.34 -7.57 20.68
N LYS A 662 -12.29 -6.76 20.84
CA LYS A 662 -10.94 -7.20 21.23
C LYS A 662 -10.87 -7.59 22.72
N LYS A 663 -11.76 -7.07 23.57
CA LYS A 663 -11.79 -7.30 25.03
C LYS A 663 -12.41 -8.66 25.35
N SER A 664 -13.61 -8.96 24.81
CA SER A 664 -14.28 -10.26 24.97
C SER A 664 -13.76 -11.37 24.04
N ALA A 665 -13.04 -11.00 22.97
CA ALA A 665 -12.69 -11.89 21.86
C ALA A 665 -13.92 -12.55 21.19
N SER A 666 -14.99 -11.77 21.01
CA SER A 666 -16.24 -12.20 20.39
C SER A 666 -16.79 -11.19 19.38
N TYR A 667 -17.79 -11.60 18.59
CA TYR A 667 -18.57 -10.66 17.78
C TYR A 667 -19.73 -10.04 18.57
N ARG A 668 -20.13 -8.83 18.19
CA ARG A 668 -21.36 -8.14 18.61
C ARG A 668 -22.26 -7.95 17.39
N ASP A 669 -23.33 -8.75 17.29
CA ASP A 669 -24.37 -8.68 16.25
C ASP A 669 -25.31 -7.46 16.48
N PHE A 670 -25.77 -6.83 15.40
CA PHE A 670 -26.84 -5.82 15.40
C PHE A 670 -27.59 -5.78 14.04
N GLU A 671 -28.69 -5.03 13.95
CA GLU A 671 -29.45 -4.90 12.69
C GLU A 671 -28.89 -3.77 11.82
N ALA A 672 -29.06 -3.87 10.50
CA ALA A 672 -28.99 -2.67 9.66
C ALA A 672 -30.11 -1.70 10.07
N VAL A 673 -29.77 -0.43 10.28
CA VAL A 673 -30.68 0.61 10.79
C VAL A 673 -31.06 1.55 9.64
N LYS A 674 -32.30 2.06 9.68
CA LYS A 674 -32.77 3.09 8.76
C LYS A 674 -31.97 4.40 8.91
N CYS A 675 -31.57 4.98 7.79
CA CYS A 675 -30.80 6.23 7.70
C CYS A 675 -31.29 7.09 6.49
N PRO A 676 -32.41 7.83 6.60
CA PRO A 676 -32.89 8.75 5.56
C PRO A 676 -31.91 9.90 5.29
N GLU A 677 -31.22 10.39 6.31
CA GLU A 677 -30.23 11.47 6.25
C GLU A 677 -28.99 11.08 5.43
N GLY A 678 -28.61 9.81 5.47
CA GLY A 678 -27.54 9.23 4.64
C GLY A 678 -28.01 8.62 3.31
N GLN A 679 -29.29 8.76 2.93
CA GLN A 679 -29.81 8.03 1.76
C GLN A 679 -29.10 8.42 0.47
N GLY A 680 -28.78 7.44 -0.37
CA GLY A 680 -28.09 7.65 -1.65
C GLY A 680 -26.59 7.95 -1.53
N ALA A 681 -26.13 8.50 -0.40
CA ALA A 681 -24.76 8.35 0.06
C ALA A 681 -24.50 6.91 0.56
N GLY A 682 -25.53 6.27 1.13
CA GLY A 682 -25.58 4.86 1.56
C GLY A 682 -26.99 4.27 1.51
N SER A 683 -27.26 3.30 2.39
CA SER A 683 -28.57 2.74 2.73
C SER A 683 -29.31 1.96 1.63
N VAL A 684 -28.64 1.56 0.55
CA VAL A 684 -29.17 0.50 -0.33
C VAL A 684 -28.87 -0.86 0.29
N ILE A 685 -29.92 -1.66 0.46
CA ILE A 685 -29.81 -3.05 0.89
C ILE A 685 -29.83 -3.93 -0.37
N SER A 686 -28.86 -4.83 -0.55
CA SER A 686 -28.76 -5.68 -1.75
C SER A 686 -28.07 -7.01 -1.47
N SER A 687 -28.27 -7.97 -2.38
CA SER A 687 -27.46 -9.17 -2.50
C SER A 687 -26.43 -9.02 -3.63
N VAL A 688 -25.45 -9.92 -3.69
CA VAL A 688 -24.50 -9.99 -4.82
C VAL A 688 -25.20 -10.45 -6.11
N ASN A 689 -26.20 -11.34 -6.00
CA ASN A 689 -27.00 -11.83 -7.12
C ASN A 689 -27.85 -10.75 -7.79
N ASP A 690 -28.25 -9.72 -7.07
CA ASP A 690 -28.90 -8.55 -7.67
C ASP A 690 -27.87 -7.53 -8.19
N PHE A 691 -26.85 -7.18 -7.40
CA PHE A 691 -25.91 -6.13 -7.78
C PHE A 691 -25.06 -6.50 -9.02
N ILE A 692 -24.78 -7.79 -9.25
CA ILE A 692 -24.09 -8.26 -10.46
C ILE A 692 -24.90 -7.97 -11.74
N LYS A 693 -26.24 -7.81 -11.66
CA LYS A 693 -27.10 -7.41 -12.79
C LYS A 693 -26.88 -5.95 -13.18
N PHE A 694 -26.66 -5.08 -12.19
CA PHE A 694 -26.25 -3.68 -12.42
C PHE A 694 -24.86 -3.57 -13.03
N LEU A 695 -23.88 -4.36 -12.53
CA LEU A 695 -22.57 -4.45 -13.18
C LEU A 695 -22.67 -4.96 -14.61
N ARG A 696 -23.49 -5.99 -14.88
CA ARG A 696 -23.71 -6.47 -16.24
C ARG A 696 -24.32 -5.39 -17.14
N ALA A 697 -25.26 -4.59 -16.65
CA ALA A 697 -25.82 -3.48 -17.41
C ALA A 697 -24.77 -2.40 -17.75
N LEU A 698 -23.87 -2.09 -16.81
CA LEU A 698 -22.71 -1.21 -17.02
C LEU A 698 -21.68 -1.80 -18.00
N ILE A 699 -21.53 -3.12 -18.06
CA ILE A 699 -20.58 -3.82 -18.94
C ILE A 699 -21.15 -3.99 -20.35
N ASP A 700 -22.46 -4.24 -20.49
CA ASP A 700 -23.14 -4.52 -21.75
C ASP A 700 -23.86 -3.31 -22.36
N HIS A 701 -23.85 -2.16 -21.68
CA HIS A 701 -24.49 -0.90 -22.08
C HIS A 701 -26.00 -1.10 -22.37
N ASN A 702 -26.61 -1.96 -21.55
CA ASN A 702 -27.98 -2.45 -21.71
C ASN A 702 -28.97 -1.70 -20.81
N GLY A 703 -30.22 -1.55 -21.31
CA GLY A 703 -31.27 -0.79 -20.65
C GLY A 703 -31.49 -1.17 -19.17
N PRO A 704 -31.55 -0.21 -18.24
CA PRO A 704 -31.65 1.23 -18.46
C PRO A 704 -30.32 1.95 -18.77
N ILE A 705 -29.16 1.28 -18.60
CA ILE A 705 -27.82 1.84 -18.77
C ILE A 705 -27.38 1.81 -20.24
N SER A 706 -28.08 2.56 -21.11
CA SER A 706 -27.65 2.78 -22.50
C SER A 706 -26.33 3.54 -22.60
N GLU A 707 -25.65 3.50 -23.75
CA GLU A 707 -24.39 4.22 -24.06
C GLU A 707 -24.29 5.62 -23.42
N ASP A 708 -25.23 6.53 -23.67
CA ASP A 708 -25.15 7.91 -23.15
C ASP A 708 -25.14 7.98 -21.61
N VAL A 709 -25.86 7.04 -20.95
CA VAL A 709 -25.90 6.88 -19.49
C VAL A 709 -24.58 6.30 -19.00
N TYR A 710 -24.04 5.29 -19.71
CA TYR A 710 -22.73 4.71 -19.41
C TYR A 710 -21.60 5.76 -19.53
N GLN A 711 -21.57 6.56 -20.60
CA GLN A 711 -20.60 7.65 -20.80
C GLN A 711 -20.75 8.73 -19.72
N GLY A 712 -21.99 9.12 -19.41
CA GLY A 712 -22.29 10.06 -18.33
C GLY A 712 -21.80 9.56 -16.95
N LEU A 713 -21.92 8.26 -16.69
CA LEU A 713 -21.44 7.63 -15.46
C LEU A 713 -19.91 7.51 -15.40
N THR A 714 -19.28 7.03 -16.47
CA THR A 714 -17.85 6.70 -16.51
C THR A 714 -16.93 7.88 -16.77
N ARG A 715 -17.46 9.05 -17.17
CA ARG A 715 -16.69 10.29 -17.35
C ARG A 715 -15.84 10.63 -16.10
N PRO A 716 -14.51 10.80 -16.22
CA PRO A 716 -13.67 11.36 -15.16
C PRO A 716 -14.09 12.77 -14.80
N ARG A 717 -14.17 13.09 -13.51
CA ARG A 717 -14.65 14.40 -12.99
C ARG A 717 -13.60 15.11 -12.16
N SER A 718 -12.94 14.37 -11.26
CA SER A 718 -11.91 14.88 -10.35
C SER A 718 -10.78 13.87 -10.22
N GLU A 719 -9.63 14.31 -9.70
CA GLU A 719 -8.48 13.44 -9.41
C GLU A 719 -8.33 13.27 -7.90
N ARG A 720 -8.22 12.01 -7.45
CA ARG A 720 -7.83 11.65 -6.09
C ARG A 720 -6.42 11.06 -6.12
N GLY A 721 -5.52 11.61 -5.32
CA GLY A 721 -4.18 11.05 -5.16
C GLY A 721 -4.25 9.58 -4.72
N ALA A 722 -3.50 8.71 -5.40
CA ALA A 722 -3.30 7.35 -4.94
C ALA A 722 -2.57 7.33 -3.58
N ASN A 723 -2.89 6.37 -2.72
CA ASN A 723 -2.12 6.14 -1.49
C ASN A 723 -0.87 5.27 -1.75
N TYR A 724 0.00 5.13 -0.75
CA TYR A 724 1.25 4.36 -0.84
C TYR A 724 1.04 2.91 -1.28
N ARG A 725 -0.03 2.24 -0.82
CA ARG A 725 -0.35 0.86 -1.22
C ARG A 725 -0.80 0.81 -2.69
N GLN A 726 -1.63 1.75 -3.13
CA GLN A 726 -2.09 1.86 -4.52
C GLN A 726 -0.93 2.12 -5.49
N ARG A 727 0.00 3.03 -5.16
CA ARG A 727 1.23 3.20 -5.95
C ARG A 727 2.07 1.91 -6.03
N LYS A 728 2.19 1.17 -4.93
CA LYS A 728 2.80 -0.19 -4.91
C LYS A 728 2.01 -1.27 -5.67
N SER A 729 0.83 -0.95 -6.22
CA SER A 729 0.08 -1.77 -7.20
C SER A 729 0.20 -1.27 -8.64
N GLY A 730 1.06 -0.28 -8.91
CA GLY A 730 1.11 0.39 -10.22
C GLY A 730 -0.06 1.33 -10.51
N ILE A 731 -0.82 1.72 -9.47
CA ILE A 731 -1.92 2.67 -9.59
C ILE A 731 -1.39 4.05 -9.21
N ASP A 732 -0.85 4.77 -10.20
CA ASP A 732 -0.24 6.09 -10.00
C ASP A 732 -1.27 7.20 -9.77
N ARG A 733 -2.39 7.14 -10.50
CA ARG A 733 -3.47 8.15 -10.50
C ARG A 733 -4.82 7.45 -10.41
N ILE A 734 -5.75 8.05 -9.67
CA ILE A 734 -7.13 7.61 -9.55
C ILE A 734 -8.03 8.82 -9.84
N PHE A 735 -9.03 8.64 -10.69
CA PHE A 735 -10.05 9.65 -10.94
C PHE A 735 -11.35 9.23 -10.25
N TYR A 736 -12.13 10.20 -9.78
CA TYR A 736 -13.51 9.94 -9.42
C TYR A 736 -14.41 10.23 -10.62
N THR A 737 -15.40 9.37 -10.84
CA THR A 737 -16.40 9.46 -11.90
C THR A 737 -17.76 9.72 -11.26
N ALA A 738 -18.89 9.27 -11.81
CA ALA A 738 -20.18 9.36 -11.12
C ALA A 738 -20.34 8.19 -10.12
N GLY A 739 -19.92 8.41 -8.87
CA GLY A 739 -20.10 7.44 -7.78
C GLY A 739 -19.13 6.25 -7.79
N MET A 740 -18.03 6.33 -8.55
CA MET A 740 -17.04 5.26 -8.75
C MET A 740 -15.62 5.81 -8.90
N ASP A 741 -14.64 5.15 -8.30
CA ASP A 741 -13.22 5.27 -8.65
C ASP A 741 -12.99 4.73 -10.07
N LEU A 742 -12.08 5.37 -10.80
CA LEU A 742 -11.52 4.93 -12.08
C LEU A 742 -9.99 4.95 -12.01
N TYR A 743 -9.37 3.86 -12.41
CA TYR A 743 -7.93 3.75 -12.65
C TYR A 743 -7.62 2.79 -13.80
N TRP A 744 -6.35 2.65 -14.18
CA TRP A 744 -5.91 1.72 -15.21
C TRP A 744 -4.94 0.69 -14.64
N GLN A 745 -5.00 -0.54 -15.15
CA GLN A 745 -4.00 -1.59 -14.91
C GLN A 745 -3.88 -2.44 -16.18
N GLY A 746 -2.67 -2.83 -16.58
CA GLY A 746 -2.44 -3.62 -17.80
C GLY A 746 -2.93 -2.97 -19.10
N GLY A 747 -3.19 -1.66 -19.11
CA GLY A 747 -3.79 -0.93 -20.24
C GLY A 747 -5.33 -0.83 -20.21
N HIS A 748 -6.01 -1.60 -19.36
CA HIS A 748 -7.48 -1.61 -19.28
C HIS A 748 -8.00 -0.64 -18.22
N ALA A 749 -9.15 -0.02 -18.50
CA ALA A 749 -9.87 0.82 -17.54
C ALA A 749 -10.60 -0.05 -16.50
N ILE A 750 -10.44 0.29 -15.22
CA ILE A 750 -11.07 -0.38 -14.09
C ILE A 750 -11.91 0.62 -13.32
N PHE A 751 -13.20 0.34 -13.22
CA PHE A 751 -14.18 1.13 -12.46
C PHE A 751 -14.59 0.37 -11.21
N GLY A 752 -14.91 1.06 -10.11
CA GLY A 752 -15.43 0.41 -8.91
C GLY A 752 -15.72 1.34 -7.74
N HIS A 753 -16.32 0.82 -6.67
CA HIS A 753 -16.44 1.54 -5.39
C HIS A 753 -16.39 0.55 -4.22
N SER A 754 -16.05 1.06 -3.03
CA SER A 754 -16.20 0.36 -1.74
C SER A 754 -17.28 1.02 -0.89
N GLY A 755 -18.10 0.21 -0.22
CA GLY A 755 -18.95 0.63 0.86
C GLY A 755 -18.38 0.11 2.17
N ASP A 756 -18.26 0.98 3.17
CA ASP A 756 -18.10 0.58 4.56
C ASP A 756 -19.13 1.39 5.37
N ILE A 757 -19.83 0.71 6.27
CA ILE A 757 -20.64 1.28 7.34
C ILE A 757 -20.46 0.33 8.53
N THR A 758 -20.75 0.78 9.74
CA THR A 758 -20.51 -0.04 10.93
C THR A 758 -21.12 -1.44 10.78
N GLY A 759 -20.26 -2.46 10.81
CA GLY A 759 -20.66 -3.87 10.72
C GLY A 759 -21.06 -4.39 9.34
N PHE A 760 -20.90 -3.62 8.26
CA PHE A 760 -21.10 -4.10 6.89
C PHE A 760 -20.03 -3.56 5.93
N GLY A 761 -19.58 -4.41 5.02
CA GLY A 761 -18.65 -4.03 3.96
C GLY A 761 -19.11 -4.53 2.60
N SER A 762 -18.93 -3.71 1.57
CA SER A 762 -19.15 -4.09 0.18
C SER A 762 -18.07 -3.53 -0.73
N ARG A 763 -17.85 -4.18 -1.86
CA ARG A 763 -16.98 -3.65 -2.91
C ARG A 763 -17.41 -4.20 -4.26
N PHE A 764 -17.25 -3.42 -5.31
CA PHE A 764 -17.36 -3.93 -6.68
C PHE A 764 -16.25 -3.37 -7.58
N VAL A 765 -15.98 -4.10 -8.67
CA VAL A 765 -15.13 -3.68 -9.79
C VAL A 765 -15.70 -4.16 -11.12
N PHE A 766 -15.44 -3.44 -12.22
CA PHE A 766 -15.68 -3.92 -13.57
C PHE A 766 -14.67 -3.38 -14.60
N LEU A 767 -14.45 -4.19 -15.64
CA LEU A 767 -13.57 -3.94 -16.78
C LEU A 767 -14.42 -4.11 -18.06
N PRO A 768 -14.96 -3.01 -18.64
CA PRO A 768 -15.88 -3.05 -19.77
C PRO A 768 -15.31 -3.79 -20.99
N ASP A 769 -14.08 -3.43 -21.40
CA ASP A 769 -13.40 -3.97 -22.59
C ASP A 769 -13.22 -5.50 -22.52
N LEU A 770 -12.98 -6.02 -21.32
CA LEU A 770 -12.77 -7.44 -21.04
C LEU A 770 -14.06 -8.17 -20.65
N LYS A 771 -15.21 -7.48 -20.70
CA LYS A 771 -16.54 -7.99 -20.33
C LYS A 771 -16.56 -8.67 -18.95
N PHE A 772 -15.84 -8.09 -17.99
CA PHE A 772 -15.65 -8.64 -16.65
C PHE A 772 -16.21 -7.72 -15.56
N GLY A 773 -16.79 -8.31 -14.51
CA GLY A 773 -17.11 -7.61 -13.28
C GLY A 773 -17.20 -8.53 -12.07
N ALA A 774 -17.00 -7.98 -10.87
CA ALA A 774 -17.13 -8.72 -9.63
C ALA A 774 -17.68 -7.83 -8.50
N VAL A 775 -18.46 -8.43 -7.60
CA VAL A 775 -19.00 -7.80 -6.39
C VAL A 775 -18.82 -8.72 -5.20
N VAL A 776 -18.47 -8.14 -4.05
CA VAL A 776 -18.36 -8.81 -2.76
C VAL A 776 -19.15 -7.99 -1.73
N MET A 777 -19.91 -8.66 -0.88
CA MET A 777 -20.66 -8.07 0.23
C MET A 777 -20.48 -8.93 1.48
N GLY A 778 -20.53 -8.35 2.67
CA GLY A 778 -20.36 -9.12 3.90
C GLY A 778 -20.67 -8.30 5.14
N ASN A 779 -20.79 -9.01 6.27
CA ASN A 779 -21.32 -8.48 7.51
C ASN A 779 -20.24 -8.11 8.55
N SER A 780 -19.11 -7.58 8.09
CA SER A 780 -18.21 -6.73 8.86
C SER A 780 -17.37 -5.84 7.93
N SER A 781 -16.83 -4.73 8.42
CA SER A 781 -15.88 -3.88 7.66
C SER A 781 -14.66 -4.66 7.15
N GLY A 782 -14.32 -5.79 7.79
CA GLY A 782 -13.27 -6.70 7.33
C GLY A 782 -13.50 -7.26 5.92
N THR A 783 -14.75 -7.28 5.43
CA THR A 783 -15.10 -7.67 4.06
C THR A 783 -14.36 -6.83 3.02
N ASN A 784 -14.12 -5.53 3.27
CA ASN A 784 -13.38 -4.68 2.32
C ASN A 784 -11.94 -5.17 2.07
N SER A 785 -11.29 -5.73 3.09
CA SER A 785 -9.94 -6.32 2.97
C SER A 785 -9.96 -7.66 2.24
N VAL A 786 -11.01 -8.48 2.40
CA VAL A 786 -11.21 -9.71 1.63
C VAL A 786 -11.47 -9.39 0.17
N ALA A 787 -12.42 -8.51 -0.11
CA ALA A 787 -12.78 -8.08 -1.46
C ALA A 787 -11.59 -7.46 -2.21
N ALA A 788 -10.80 -6.63 -1.53
CA ALA A 788 -9.59 -6.04 -2.13
C ALA A 788 -8.53 -7.10 -2.51
N GLN A 789 -8.48 -8.26 -1.84
CA GLN A 789 -7.60 -9.38 -2.20
C GLN A 789 -8.16 -10.15 -3.40
N LEU A 790 -9.41 -10.63 -3.30
CA LEU A 790 -10.07 -11.37 -4.38
C LEU A 790 -10.12 -10.58 -5.69
N PHE A 791 -10.34 -9.26 -5.65
CA PHE A 791 -10.37 -8.45 -6.87
C PHE A 791 -9.00 -8.28 -7.52
N ARG A 792 -7.89 -8.25 -6.76
CA ARG A 792 -6.56 -8.29 -7.40
C ARG A 792 -6.32 -9.65 -8.05
N GLU A 793 -6.74 -10.73 -7.40
CA GLU A 793 -6.62 -12.11 -7.91
C GLU A 793 -7.46 -12.30 -9.21
N PHE A 794 -8.67 -11.72 -9.29
CA PHE A 794 -9.48 -11.77 -10.51
C PHE A 794 -8.97 -10.84 -11.62
N ILE A 795 -8.68 -9.57 -11.31
CA ILE A 795 -8.19 -8.59 -12.30
C ILE A 795 -6.87 -9.07 -12.92
N ALA A 796 -6.01 -9.70 -12.11
CA ALA A 796 -4.82 -10.42 -12.55
C ALA A 796 -5.12 -11.45 -13.65
N GLU A 797 -5.92 -12.47 -13.34
CA GLU A 797 -6.23 -13.58 -14.26
C GLU A 797 -6.88 -13.09 -15.56
N VAL A 798 -7.77 -12.09 -15.45
CA VAL A 798 -8.52 -11.51 -16.57
C VAL A 798 -7.61 -10.73 -17.53
N ILE A 799 -6.72 -9.88 -17.00
CA ILE A 799 -5.77 -9.10 -17.81
C ILE A 799 -4.71 -10.02 -18.44
N ASN A 800 -4.09 -10.93 -17.68
CA ASN A 800 -3.06 -11.83 -18.20
C ASN A 800 -3.61 -12.69 -19.36
N SER A 801 -4.84 -13.19 -19.21
CA SER A 801 -5.53 -13.95 -20.26
C SER A 801 -5.82 -13.15 -21.52
N ASP A 802 -6.02 -11.83 -21.45
CA ASP A 802 -6.19 -11.01 -22.65
C ASP A 802 -4.87 -10.63 -23.31
N ILE A 803 -3.83 -10.36 -22.52
CA ILE A 803 -2.45 -10.18 -23.03
C ILE A 803 -2.03 -11.41 -23.86
N ASP A 804 -2.29 -12.62 -23.37
CA ASP A 804 -2.06 -13.86 -24.12
C ASP A 804 -2.85 -13.89 -25.44
N ARG A 805 -4.15 -13.54 -25.42
CA ARG A 805 -5.03 -13.49 -26.61
C ARG A 805 -4.55 -12.46 -27.64
N GLN A 806 -4.18 -11.26 -27.20
CA GLN A 806 -3.69 -10.19 -28.05
C GLN A 806 -2.38 -10.60 -28.74
N GLN A 807 -1.41 -11.10 -27.97
CA GLN A 807 -0.17 -11.66 -28.52
C GLN A 807 -0.48 -12.72 -29.58
N LEU A 808 -1.33 -13.69 -29.25
CA LEU A 808 -1.76 -14.76 -30.15
C LEU A 808 -2.32 -14.23 -31.47
N SER A 809 -3.22 -13.24 -31.43
CA SER A 809 -3.78 -12.63 -32.64
C SER A 809 -2.71 -11.94 -33.50
N ALA A 810 -1.80 -11.19 -32.88
CA ALA A 810 -0.73 -10.44 -33.57
C ALA A 810 0.32 -11.34 -34.25
N SER A 811 0.36 -12.64 -33.93
CA SER A 811 1.20 -13.61 -34.64
C SER A 811 0.58 -14.16 -35.92
N ALA A 812 -0.76 -14.23 -35.99
CA ALA A 812 -1.51 -14.75 -37.12
C ALA A 812 -1.58 -13.73 -38.26
N ASP A 813 -1.80 -12.45 -37.93
CA ASP A 813 -2.11 -11.40 -38.91
C ASP A 813 -0.89 -10.52 -39.27
N ARG A 814 0.19 -11.15 -39.73
CA ARG A 814 1.40 -10.42 -40.19
C ARG A 814 1.32 -9.95 -41.65
N GLY A 815 0.27 -9.20 -41.96
CA GLY A 815 0.10 -8.48 -43.22
C GLY A 815 -0.16 -6.99 -43.01
N VAL A 816 0.78 -6.14 -43.45
CA VAL A 816 0.68 -4.65 -43.49
C VAL A 816 0.71 -3.93 -42.12
N PRO A 817 1.50 -2.84 -41.94
CA PRO A 817 1.44 -2.01 -40.74
C PRO A 817 0.51 -0.79 -40.92
N MET A 818 -0.51 -0.66 -40.06
CA MET A 818 -1.23 0.61 -39.88
C MET A 818 -0.45 1.58 -38.98
N LYS A 819 -0.53 2.89 -39.26
CA LYS A 819 -0.07 3.94 -38.35
C LYS A 819 -1.16 4.27 -37.31
N PRO A 820 -0.81 4.61 -36.05
CA PRO A 820 -1.74 5.25 -35.13
C PRO A 820 -2.04 6.70 -35.58
N PRO A 821 -3.18 7.31 -35.17
CA PRO A 821 -3.54 8.67 -35.54
C PRO A 821 -2.66 9.75 -34.86
N GLU A 822 -2.39 10.84 -35.57
CA GLU A 822 -1.76 12.03 -34.98
C GLU A 822 -2.80 12.88 -34.22
N MET A 823 -2.78 12.85 -32.90
CA MET A 823 -3.49 13.85 -32.09
C MET A 823 -2.71 15.17 -32.09
N ARG A 824 -3.15 16.12 -32.91
CA ARG A 824 -2.59 17.49 -32.94
C ARG A 824 -2.98 18.27 -31.68
N MET A 825 -2.06 18.37 -30.72
CA MET A 825 -2.16 19.43 -29.70
C MET A 825 -1.92 20.79 -30.36
N HIS A 826 -2.91 21.68 -30.27
CA HIS A 826 -2.72 23.09 -30.64
C HIS A 826 -1.84 23.78 -29.59
N GLN A 827 -0.56 23.95 -29.91
CA GLN A 827 0.27 24.92 -29.21
C GLN A 827 -0.21 26.33 -29.51
N ASN A 828 -0.46 27.12 -28.46
CA ASN A 828 -0.40 28.58 -28.51
C ASN A 828 0.05 29.10 -27.15
N SER A 829 1.36 29.05 -26.91
CA SER A 829 2.00 29.66 -25.75
C SER A 829 2.17 31.16 -25.99
N VAL A 830 1.52 31.99 -25.17
CA VAL A 830 1.90 33.40 -24.99
C VAL A 830 2.37 33.59 -23.56
N SER A 831 3.64 33.27 -23.32
CA SER A 831 4.33 33.65 -22.09
C SER A 831 4.82 35.09 -22.21
N GLN A 832 4.42 35.95 -21.27
CA GLN A 832 5.16 37.18 -20.97
C GLN A 832 5.61 37.13 -19.51
N ASN A 833 6.91 36.91 -19.32
CA ASN A 833 7.59 37.11 -18.05
C ASN A 833 7.90 38.60 -17.89
N HIS A 834 7.73 39.16 -16.69
CA HIS A 834 8.60 40.15 -16.00
C HIS A 834 7.84 40.86 -14.85
N PRO A 835 8.51 41.45 -13.82
CA PRO A 835 9.41 40.71 -12.93
C PRO A 835 9.27 41.09 -11.43
N THR A 836 9.79 40.24 -10.54
CA THR A 836 10.40 40.57 -9.23
C THR A 836 9.78 41.63 -8.28
N GLY A 837 9.52 41.23 -7.02
CA GLY A 837 10.17 41.94 -5.90
C GLY A 837 9.39 42.16 -4.58
N MET A 838 9.59 41.26 -3.61
CA MET A 838 9.40 41.49 -2.14
C MET A 838 7.95 41.80 -1.68
N VAL A 839 7.57 41.78 -0.39
CA VAL A 839 8.28 41.55 0.89
C VAL A 839 7.55 40.46 1.69
N LYS A 840 8.27 39.50 2.30
CA LYS A 840 7.75 38.70 3.43
C LYS A 840 8.25 39.29 4.75
N THR A 841 7.38 39.96 5.49
CA THR A 841 7.71 40.57 6.78
C THR A 841 7.95 39.49 7.84
N LYS A 842 9.20 39.28 8.26
CA LYS A 842 9.53 38.32 9.31
C LYS A 842 9.14 38.86 10.68
N GLY A 843 8.20 38.19 11.36
CA GLY A 843 8.07 38.28 12.81
C GLY A 843 9.38 37.86 13.48
N ARG A 844 9.99 38.76 14.25
CA ARG A 844 11.31 38.58 14.85
C ARG A 844 11.18 37.85 16.20
N LYS A 845 11.49 36.55 16.23
CA LYS A 845 11.84 35.89 17.50
C LYS A 845 13.18 36.46 17.97
N GLU A 846 13.18 37.18 19.07
CA GLU A 846 14.42 37.53 19.78
C GLU A 846 14.94 36.30 20.53
N LYS A 847 16.23 36.32 20.89
CA LYS A 847 16.89 35.24 21.62
C LYS A 847 17.10 35.65 23.07
N ASP A 848 16.82 34.74 23.99
CA ASP A 848 17.25 34.87 25.37
C ASP A 848 18.78 35.03 25.44
N GLN A 849 19.24 36.09 26.11
CA GLN A 849 20.58 36.12 26.67
C GLN A 849 20.50 35.65 28.11
N LYS A 850 21.38 34.70 28.48
CA LYS A 850 21.60 34.39 29.90
C LYS A 850 22.14 35.64 30.59
N ILE A 851 21.43 36.10 31.62
CA ILE A 851 21.99 36.92 32.70
C ILE A 851 22.01 36.05 33.95
N ASP A 852 23.04 36.22 34.77
CA ASP A 852 23.27 35.37 35.94
C ASP A 852 22.32 35.69 37.10
N SER A 853 22.23 34.75 38.02
CA SER A 853 21.48 34.82 39.27
C SER A 853 21.98 35.93 40.21
N THR A 854 21.07 36.78 40.72
CA THR A 854 20.92 37.19 42.14
C THR A 854 20.00 38.42 42.31
N ALA A 855 18.72 38.18 42.59
CA ALA A 855 17.86 39.11 43.35
C ALA A 855 16.63 38.36 43.87
N VAL A 856 16.31 38.52 45.16
CA VAL A 856 15.06 37.99 45.74
C VAL A 856 14.01 39.08 45.72
N THR A 857 12.84 38.79 45.15
CA THR A 857 11.58 39.47 45.51
C THR A 857 10.44 38.48 45.32
N GLU A 858 9.85 38.02 46.42
CA GLU A 858 8.62 37.25 46.38
C GLU A 858 7.47 38.16 45.93
N VAL A 859 6.80 37.80 44.84
CA VAL A 859 5.51 38.37 44.47
C VAL A 859 4.55 37.21 44.30
N ASN A 860 3.54 37.14 45.16
CA ASN A 860 2.73 35.94 45.36
C ASN A 860 2.06 35.48 44.07
N ALA A 861 2.37 34.25 43.62
CA ALA A 861 1.58 33.56 42.62
C ALA A 861 0.21 33.25 43.23
N VAL A 862 -0.82 34.01 42.82
CA VAL A 862 -2.20 33.77 43.24
C VAL A 862 -2.65 32.43 42.64
N SER A 863 -2.82 31.43 43.49
CA SER A 863 -3.41 30.14 43.12
C SER A 863 -4.88 30.31 42.78
N GLN A 864 -5.18 30.64 41.52
CA GLN A 864 -6.52 30.46 40.98
C GLN A 864 -6.87 28.97 41.06
N GLY A 865 -7.80 28.64 41.96
CA GLY A 865 -8.26 27.27 42.14
C GLY A 865 -8.91 26.72 40.88
N THR A 866 -8.78 25.41 40.66
CA THR A 866 -9.43 24.69 39.56
C THR A 866 -10.92 24.99 39.55
N LYS A 867 -11.44 25.38 38.37
CA LYS A 867 -12.86 25.68 38.19
C LYS A 867 -13.66 24.40 38.38
N ALA A 868 -14.68 24.42 39.24
CA ALA A 868 -15.54 23.25 39.45
C ALA A 868 -16.19 22.81 38.13
N LEU A 869 -16.27 21.49 37.88
CA LEU A 869 -16.71 20.92 36.60
C LEU A 869 -18.09 21.44 36.16
N GLY A 870 -19.00 21.66 37.11
CA GLY A 870 -20.33 22.27 36.88
C GLY A 870 -20.32 23.69 36.28
N ALA A 871 -19.17 24.33 36.11
CA ALA A 871 -19.04 25.56 35.32
C ALA A 871 -19.05 25.31 33.80
N TYR A 872 -18.57 24.14 33.36
CA TYR A 872 -18.50 23.75 31.96
C TYR A 872 -19.75 22.98 31.52
N THR A 873 -20.50 22.37 32.43
CA THR A 873 -21.76 21.68 32.09
C THR A 873 -22.84 22.64 31.59
N GLY A 874 -23.72 22.16 30.72
CA GLY A 874 -24.80 22.91 30.08
C GLY A 874 -24.99 22.50 28.62
N ASP A 875 -25.97 23.12 27.96
CA ASP A 875 -26.25 22.94 26.54
C ASP A 875 -25.47 23.98 25.71
N TYR A 876 -24.95 23.57 24.55
CA TYR A 876 -24.12 24.37 23.66
C TYR A 876 -24.62 24.24 22.21
N TRP A 877 -25.01 25.34 21.60
CA TRP A 877 -25.68 25.34 20.30
C TRP A 877 -24.80 25.84 19.16
N ASN A 878 -24.85 25.16 18.01
CA ASN A 878 -24.32 25.63 16.73
C ASN A 878 -25.41 25.48 15.65
N PRO A 879 -25.59 26.43 14.72
CA PRO A 879 -26.67 26.37 13.72
C PRO A 879 -26.56 25.21 12.72
N GLY A 880 -25.34 24.68 12.49
CA GLY A 880 -25.10 23.54 11.59
C GLY A 880 -24.93 22.20 12.30
N TYR A 881 -24.41 22.21 13.53
CA TYR A 881 -24.15 21.00 14.32
C TYR A 881 -25.16 20.79 15.47
N HIS A 882 -26.21 21.59 15.58
CA HIS A 882 -27.29 21.50 16.58
C HIS A 882 -26.76 21.61 18.03
N ASN A 883 -27.40 20.94 19.00
CA ASN A 883 -26.99 20.98 20.41
C ASN A 883 -25.90 19.96 20.72
N ILE A 884 -24.92 20.34 21.53
CA ILE A 884 -24.05 19.42 22.27
C ILE A 884 -24.21 19.72 23.76
N ARG A 885 -24.62 18.71 24.52
CA ARG A 885 -24.78 18.80 25.97
C ARG A 885 -23.51 18.31 26.67
N VAL A 886 -22.95 19.15 27.52
CA VAL A 886 -21.85 18.78 28.43
C VAL A 886 -22.43 18.52 29.82
N GLU A 887 -22.15 17.35 30.38
CA GLU A 887 -22.53 16.95 31.74
C GLU A 887 -21.31 16.48 32.55
N THR A 888 -21.50 16.17 33.83
CA THR A 888 -20.46 15.55 34.68
C THR A 888 -20.81 14.08 34.90
N ARG A 889 -19.90 13.17 34.56
CA ARG A 889 -20.08 11.72 34.70
C ARG A 889 -18.79 11.08 35.17
N ASP A 890 -18.87 10.31 36.26
CA ASP A 890 -17.71 9.67 36.91
C ASP A 890 -16.57 10.65 37.27
N ASP A 891 -16.94 11.85 37.74
CA ASP A 891 -16.06 12.99 38.03
C ASP A 891 -15.22 13.51 36.82
N GLU A 892 -15.60 13.16 35.59
CA GLU A 892 -15.10 13.77 34.34
C GLU A 892 -16.20 14.62 33.66
N LEU A 893 -15.80 15.52 32.76
CA LEU A 893 -16.74 16.13 31.81
C LEU A 893 -17.07 15.14 30.69
N PHE A 894 -18.35 15.00 30.38
CA PHE A 894 -18.87 14.01 29.44
C PHE A 894 -19.82 14.66 28.43
N ILE A 895 -19.79 14.14 27.21
CA ILE A 895 -20.74 14.44 26.13
C ILE A 895 -21.36 13.13 25.68
N ASP A 896 -22.70 13.09 25.65
CA ASP A 896 -23.44 12.11 24.86
C ASP A 896 -23.95 12.79 23.60
N ALA A 897 -23.68 12.15 22.46
CA ALA A 897 -24.02 12.62 21.11
C ALA A 897 -24.40 11.41 20.23
N THR A 898 -25.01 10.39 20.85
CA THR A 898 -25.47 9.14 20.21
C THR A 898 -26.83 9.26 19.51
N ASP A 899 -27.42 10.46 19.54
CA ASP A 899 -28.58 10.87 18.76
C ASP A 899 -28.24 11.23 17.30
N ARG A 900 -26.97 11.52 17.02
CA ARG A 900 -26.44 11.79 15.67
C ARG A 900 -26.35 10.51 14.82
N SER A 901 -26.41 10.67 13.50
CA SER A 901 -26.35 9.57 12.53
C SER A 901 -25.10 8.70 12.71
N MET A 902 -23.93 9.34 12.75
CA MET A 902 -22.65 8.72 13.14
C MET A 902 -22.37 9.02 14.63
N GLY A 903 -23.29 8.59 15.49
CA GLY A 903 -23.33 8.95 16.91
C GLY A 903 -22.10 8.55 17.72
N PHE A 904 -21.76 9.38 18.71
CA PHE A 904 -20.57 9.24 19.54
C PHE A 904 -20.79 9.67 21.00
N THR A 905 -19.83 9.36 21.86
CA THR A 905 -19.69 9.92 23.21
C THR A 905 -18.27 10.42 23.41
N ALA A 906 -18.05 11.40 24.29
CA ALA A 906 -16.72 11.92 24.56
C ALA A 906 -16.45 12.15 26.06
N ARG A 907 -15.24 11.81 26.51
CA ARG A 907 -14.72 12.15 27.86
C ARG A 907 -13.66 13.22 27.73
N LEU A 908 -13.94 14.39 28.30
CA LEU A 908 -13.12 15.60 28.18
C LEU A 908 -12.14 15.68 29.36
N LYS A 909 -10.85 15.45 29.08
CA LYS A 909 -9.78 15.54 30.09
C LYS A 909 -9.06 16.87 30.02
N HIS A 910 -8.86 17.50 31.18
CA HIS A 910 -8.21 18.80 31.25
C HIS A 910 -6.73 18.72 30.86
N LYS A 911 -6.26 19.68 30.05
CA LYS A 911 -4.88 19.71 29.50
C LYS A 911 -4.08 20.92 29.97
N ARG A 912 -4.65 22.14 29.88
CA ARG A 912 -4.00 23.39 30.36
C ARG A 912 -4.98 24.53 30.56
N ASP A 913 -4.55 25.54 31.32
CA ASP A 913 -5.09 26.91 31.34
C ASP A 913 -6.60 27.06 31.64
N GLN A 914 -7.22 26.06 32.29
CA GLN A 914 -8.67 25.89 32.48
C GLN A 914 -9.52 25.81 31.19
N SER A 915 -9.10 26.35 30.05
CA SER A 915 -9.86 26.35 28.80
C SER A 915 -9.67 25.09 27.95
N VAL A 916 -8.49 24.45 27.95
CA VAL A 916 -8.13 23.42 26.96
C VAL A 916 -8.31 22.00 27.50
N TYR A 917 -8.99 21.17 26.72
CA TYR A 917 -9.31 19.78 26.99
C TYR A 917 -8.97 18.86 25.80
N GLU A 918 -8.72 17.58 26.08
CA GLU A 918 -8.71 16.48 25.12
C GLU A 918 -10.02 15.71 25.23
N ALA A 919 -10.84 15.73 24.17
CA ALA A 919 -12.06 14.95 24.08
C ALA A 919 -11.72 13.56 23.53
N HIS A 920 -11.66 12.56 24.41
CA HIS A 920 -11.52 11.16 24.02
C HIS A 920 -12.85 10.63 23.49
N VAL A 921 -12.94 10.43 22.18
CA VAL A 921 -14.18 10.04 21.49
C VAL A 921 -14.29 8.52 21.37
N ARG A 922 -15.48 8.02 21.67
CA ARG A 922 -15.97 6.66 21.37
C ARG A 922 -17.15 6.78 20.43
N ASP A 923 -17.19 6.01 19.35
CA ASP A 923 -18.43 5.80 18.59
C ASP A 923 -19.53 5.16 19.46
N ALA A 924 -20.77 5.14 18.97
CA ALA A 924 -21.94 4.53 19.62
C ALA A 924 -21.80 3.02 19.95
N PHE A 925 -20.70 2.37 19.55
CA PHE A 925 -20.42 0.94 19.75
C PHE A 925 -19.20 0.70 20.70
N ASP A 926 -18.57 1.76 21.23
CA ASP A 926 -17.34 1.76 22.07
C ASP A 926 -16.06 1.29 21.34
N THR A 927 -15.92 1.53 20.03
CA THR A 927 -14.75 1.02 19.26
C THR A 927 -13.66 2.01 18.85
N GLY A 928 -13.95 3.30 18.72
CA GLY A 928 -12.98 4.36 18.43
C GLY A 928 -12.00 4.61 19.59
N ASP A 929 -10.84 5.18 19.31
CA ASP A 929 -9.85 5.67 20.30
C ASP A 929 -9.37 7.09 19.91
N GLU A 930 -10.26 7.88 19.29
CA GLU A 930 -9.93 9.20 18.74
C GLU A 930 -9.82 10.27 19.84
N VAL A 931 -9.01 11.31 19.60
CA VAL A 931 -8.75 12.39 20.56
C VAL A 931 -8.86 13.73 19.84
N LEU A 932 -10.00 14.40 20.02
CA LEU A 932 -10.25 15.70 19.42
C LEU A 932 -9.79 16.83 20.37
N MET A 933 -9.32 17.93 19.78
CA MET A 933 -9.07 19.16 20.52
C MET A 933 -10.41 19.77 20.96
N THR A 934 -10.47 20.28 22.19
CA THR A 934 -11.64 21.02 22.70
C THR A 934 -11.18 22.24 23.51
N GLU A 935 -11.79 23.40 23.27
CA GLU A 935 -11.43 24.65 23.94
C GLU A 935 -12.67 25.43 24.40
N PHE A 936 -12.68 25.85 25.66
CA PHE A 936 -13.74 26.67 26.24
C PHE A 936 -13.33 28.14 26.31
N ILE A 937 -14.13 29.03 25.73
CA ILE A 937 -13.96 30.48 25.92
C ILE A 937 -14.59 30.87 27.25
N ILE A 938 -13.82 31.58 28.07
CA ILE A 938 -14.20 32.00 29.42
C ILE A 938 -14.15 33.53 29.51
N GLU A 939 -15.32 34.14 29.67
CA GLU A 939 -15.51 35.60 29.79
C GLU A 939 -16.09 35.92 31.17
N ASP A 940 -15.54 36.94 31.86
CA ASP A 940 -15.91 37.31 33.24
C ASP A 940 -16.01 36.13 34.23
N GLY A 941 -15.17 35.11 34.03
CA GLY A 941 -15.15 33.90 34.84
C GLY A 941 -16.31 32.91 34.57
N LYS A 942 -17.10 33.11 33.51
CA LYS A 942 -18.13 32.18 33.02
C LYS A 942 -17.68 31.52 31.72
N VAL A 943 -18.02 30.24 31.54
CA VAL A 943 -17.84 29.57 30.24
C VAL A 943 -18.97 30.06 29.33
N VAL A 944 -18.63 30.59 28.16
CA VAL A 944 -19.59 31.19 27.21
C VAL A 944 -19.66 30.48 25.87
N ARG A 945 -18.59 29.81 25.44
CA ARG A 945 -18.53 29.06 24.18
C ARG A 945 -17.66 27.80 24.34
N MET A 946 -17.89 26.81 23.49
CA MET A 946 -17.07 25.59 23.38
C MET A 946 -16.71 25.38 21.90
N GLY A 947 -15.43 25.21 21.58
CA GLY A 947 -14.94 24.84 20.27
C GLY A 947 -14.50 23.38 20.27
N MET A 948 -14.89 22.60 19.26
CA MET A 948 -14.47 21.20 19.09
C MET A 948 -13.95 20.94 17.68
N ASP A 949 -12.91 20.13 17.54
CA ASP A 949 -12.27 19.77 16.27
C ASP A 949 -13.08 18.69 15.51
N LEU A 950 -14.32 19.02 15.12
CA LEU A 950 -15.29 18.10 14.51
C LEU A 950 -15.24 18.04 12.97
N GLU A 951 -14.37 18.84 12.33
CA GLU A 951 -14.10 18.77 10.89
C GLU A 951 -12.72 19.41 10.58
N PRO A 952 -11.61 18.66 10.72
CA PRO A 952 -10.25 19.19 10.58
C PRO A 952 -9.95 19.80 9.21
N LEU A 953 -10.73 19.49 8.16
CA LEU A 953 -10.53 20.08 6.82
C LEU A 953 -10.90 21.57 6.72
N VAL A 954 -11.70 22.10 7.67
CA VAL A 954 -12.00 23.53 7.78
C VAL A 954 -10.81 24.32 8.34
N GLY A 955 -9.99 23.71 9.20
CA GLY A 955 -8.79 24.33 9.78
C GLY A 955 -9.03 25.29 10.96
N ASP A 956 -10.24 25.30 11.53
CA ASP A 956 -10.61 25.95 12.80
C ASP A 956 -11.60 25.04 13.55
N LEU A 957 -11.77 25.27 14.87
CA LEU A 957 -12.72 24.53 15.69
C LEU A 957 -14.16 24.87 15.30
N ILE A 958 -15.04 23.88 15.37
CA ILE A 958 -16.49 24.09 15.29
C ILE A 958 -16.94 24.69 16.63
N TRP A 959 -17.29 25.97 16.62
CA TRP A 959 -17.69 26.72 17.80
C TRP A 959 -19.20 26.64 18.08
N PHE A 960 -19.54 26.33 19.32
CA PHE A 960 -20.89 26.28 19.87
C PHE A 960 -21.03 27.35 20.96
N ASP A 961 -22.13 28.09 20.93
CA ASP A 961 -22.43 29.12 21.93
C ASP A 961 -23.21 28.49 23.09
N LYS A 962 -22.85 28.80 24.34
CA LYS A 962 -23.51 28.23 25.52
C LYS A 962 -24.92 28.83 25.66
N VAL A 963 -25.93 27.98 25.80
CA VAL A 963 -27.33 28.40 25.93
C VAL A 963 -27.91 28.01 27.29
N ASP A 964 -28.76 28.87 27.85
CA ASP A 964 -29.66 28.46 28.93
C ASP A 964 -30.66 27.43 28.39
N SER A 965 -30.98 26.40 29.17
CA SER A 965 -31.58 25.13 28.71
C SER A 965 -33.08 25.18 28.37
N HIS A 966 -33.53 26.25 27.70
CA HIS A 966 -34.91 26.51 27.30
C HIS A 966 -34.97 27.17 25.91
N ARG A 967 -34.63 26.41 24.88
CA ARG A 967 -35.09 26.59 23.49
C ARG A 967 -35.65 25.28 22.98
#